data_AF-A0A428RCX8-F1
#
_entry.id   AF-A0A428RCX8-F1
#
_cell.length_a   1.000
_cell.length_b   1.000
_cell.length_c   1.000
_cell.angle_alpha   90.00
_cell.angle_beta   90.00
_cell.angle_gamma   90.00
#
_symmetry.space_group_name_H-M   'P 1'
#
loop_
_entity.id
_entity.type
_entity.pdbx_description
1 polymer ?
#
loop_
_entity_poly.entity_id
_entity_poly.type
_entity_poly.pdbx_seq_one_letter_code
_entity_poly.pdbx_strand_id
1 'polypeptide(L)'
;MAIDYNINPQRDLDDGTYASLPGTTPGEFVQYNATPMKARMRKDAEGCHPSRWIQELLNNNFTTCDLFDRARAAKLNTPYTWHHTHRLTINGNQSFCTNTTRVLSSVCLDCHFHFVFKMAWEEQHNSQICSPRHARWPVRDAQFPWHHLVWAGSDTEMNLVKENSKYYPILAREYFVCSAPPCTFQVTLEVSEPRMASWWIDLLLDYDTIRQNLRLAKEQDPERYAVATDDWAEQAPMNLNTYLKNLLEATSPEKPRSISKRNKRFSVLFGPRCFSIFRELEFEETVDEQDGIDGGSFTPPLPSPPGGPTGATEIGTYRGFVEDIRSEVQCIIHRSGEPAELCTPGLHADLGCVEVNNTNDSHLVNIRRYTLLGVLPNQPKEIVVNAYKRQWELLPNKRKELIDALMGIANDLNDEQLADYAATQSSVFDSQLPTQSNTDDDGVVSEALAFLGLQPPNKYNAETLVAAFRQKLSQEPKMANSARQMLLLIAQSSTDDTYQAILLMEANGKMSVATAKAVLGMKEDGSLGPEVVAAARNKIALSNDKEEKATYLDALEAIADLTNAMDLKQLVATQRQENGIEIPKGSAVPDASGRPANYDLPVGLENIGNTCYLNSLLQYLFTVKPVRDIALNYENFKLELDDKSIKQRLLGGNKMQMDRGEAVVAQAFAQELSDLFNNLETSDKVATRPSQRLANAVLLSTHTLLNDSKSAEPVAGPKPPPLPTRPPPEPPVKSSGDVEMANGAVKEERDPVETASTVSSQTLVEDLSDHSYEKVEVPSTVTDDQTTDTVMALGESDSPAETVRPTLKSTETSETIIKGANGTANEEQDADVSMGNADEPQTVDHKVLTALEHQKRSSGTDQQDVEEVMGSILNRLQAAIRPSSIDESTGIQLEKIMETFFVTTINYTKKFDDKTYQKEISFDRSITAFPAPEGSCSLYDALGRNFDQQIIEESKLSRYTAIKTLPPVLHVLIQRSQSMGSKNGNPVEIPETLYLDRYMDAPHDSPTFQQRVQSWAVASRISDLKAQKARAEAVIPTGPFLESCGEEEPTPVVNSAWGEDDTMEDGVLDFEENWDFDGPVVDDFLLVSHPTNGPSPTTTVPVKPQGIEPTERSVREMMSNELRQREEDLEKHHSGLKNIPYRLHAVICHRGQLMSGHYWVWIHDFEQDVWRKYNDSNVDVKRNTDEVLATLSTSGEPYFLCYVRDEDKDAYVNVPRRQRPEQTTDADGDVVVTNNEPTPAAENTQDFSPPFGPQRND
;
A
#
# COMPACT_ATOMS: atom_id res chain seq x y z
N MET A 1 -28.46 24.22 42.47
CA MET A 1 -29.37 24.90 41.51
C MET A 1 -28.51 25.80 40.64
N ALA A 2 -28.62 25.84 39.31
CA ALA A 2 -29.47 25.02 38.45
C ALA A 2 -28.65 24.01 37.64
N ILE A 3 -29.37 22.99 37.18
CA ILE A 3 -28.99 22.01 36.18
C ILE A 3 -28.80 22.73 34.83
N ASP A 4 -27.71 22.44 34.12
CA ASP A 4 -27.68 22.50 32.65
C ASP A 4 -27.10 21.17 32.14
N TYR A 5 -27.96 20.36 31.52
CA TYR A 5 -27.55 19.09 30.88
C TYR A 5 -27.00 19.42 29.48
N ASN A 6 -25.67 19.42 29.33
CA ASN A 6 -25.07 19.61 28.00
C ASN A 6 -25.13 18.30 27.18
N ILE A 7 -26.24 18.11 26.48
CA ILE A 7 -26.48 16.92 25.63
C ILE A 7 -25.77 17.08 24.28
N ASN A 8 -24.45 16.89 24.26
CA ASN A 8 -23.67 16.58 23.04
C ASN A 8 -22.21 16.16 23.35
N PRO A 9 -21.91 14.86 23.52
CA PRO A 9 -20.54 14.34 23.67
C PRO A 9 -19.97 13.72 22.37
N GLN A 10 -20.46 14.11 21.19
CA GLN A 10 -20.16 13.43 19.90
C GLN A 10 -19.89 14.39 18.71
N ARG A 11 -19.28 15.55 18.97
CA ARG A 11 -18.80 16.47 17.91
C ARG A 11 -17.41 17.03 18.21
N ASP A 12 -16.42 16.14 18.14
CA ASP A 12 -14.98 16.45 17.99
C ASP A 12 -14.24 15.18 17.50
N LEU A 13 -14.72 14.60 16.39
CA LEU A 13 -14.02 13.54 15.66
C LEU A 13 -13.24 14.17 14.50
N ASP A 14 -11.92 13.98 14.47
CA ASP A 14 -11.07 14.36 13.35
C ASP A 14 -11.31 13.41 12.15
N ASP A 15 -12.40 13.59 11.41
CA ASP A 15 -12.85 12.70 10.30
C ASP A 15 -11.75 12.39 9.27
N GLY A 16 -10.79 13.30 9.06
CA GLY A 16 -9.66 13.08 8.16
C GLY A 16 -8.62 12.05 8.61
N THR A 17 -8.66 11.56 9.86
CA THR A 17 -7.55 10.75 10.44
C THR A 17 -7.67 9.25 10.16
N TYR A 18 -8.86 8.75 9.81
CA TYR A 18 -9.05 7.33 9.48
C TYR A 18 -8.74 7.03 8.00
N ALA A 19 -8.93 8.03 7.13
CA ALA A 19 -8.91 7.91 5.67
C ALA A 19 -7.53 8.08 5.01
N SER A 20 -6.43 7.97 5.77
CA SER A 20 -5.05 8.01 5.26
C SER A 20 -4.30 6.71 5.57
N LEU A 21 -3.46 6.26 4.64
CA LEU A 21 -2.57 5.12 4.89
C LEU A 21 -1.34 5.59 5.68
N PRO A 22 -0.62 4.68 6.36
CA PRO A 22 0.50 5.06 7.20
C PRO A 22 1.60 5.75 6.38
N GLY A 23 1.86 7.02 6.72
CA GLY A 23 2.82 7.87 6.01
C GLY A 23 2.24 8.73 4.89
N THR A 24 0.93 8.71 4.62
CA THR A 24 0.28 9.56 3.61
C THR A 24 -0.44 10.78 4.19
N THR A 25 -0.33 11.04 5.51
CA THR A 25 -1.00 12.15 6.19
C THR A 25 -0.38 13.52 5.81
N PRO A 26 -1.11 14.43 5.15
CA PRO A 26 -0.52 15.70 4.69
C PRO A 26 -0.13 16.63 5.85
N GLY A 27 1.12 17.12 5.84
CA GLY A 27 1.61 18.17 6.75
C GLY A 27 2.34 17.69 8.01
N GLU A 28 2.30 16.39 8.36
CA GLU A 28 3.06 15.85 9.49
C GLU A 28 4.51 15.52 9.08
N PHE A 29 5.42 16.51 9.14
CA PHE A 29 6.85 16.27 8.91
C PHE A 29 7.50 15.55 10.10
N VAL A 30 7.99 14.32 9.87
CA VAL A 30 8.69 13.53 10.88
C VAL A 30 10.21 13.59 10.65
N GLN A 31 10.95 14.01 11.67
CA GLN A 31 12.42 13.97 11.66
C GLN A 31 12.91 12.51 11.70
N TYR A 32 13.80 12.15 10.77
CA TYR A 32 14.48 10.84 10.76
C TYR A 32 15.87 10.95 11.41
N ASN A 33 16.11 10.18 12.47
CA ASN A 33 17.41 10.12 13.15
C ASN A 33 18.12 8.80 12.80
N ALA A 34 19.21 8.91 12.05
CA ALA A 34 19.92 7.77 11.44
C ALA A 34 21.16 7.34 12.27
N THR A 35 20.97 6.47 13.27
CA THR A 35 22.10 5.90 14.02
C THR A 35 22.83 4.82 13.19
N PRO A 36 24.13 4.56 13.43
CA PRO A 36 24.88 3.53 12.70
C PRO A 36 24.31 2.12 12.83
N MET A 37 23.64 1.81 13.94
CA MET A 37 22.97 0.51 14.13
C MET A 37 21.63 0.47 13.38
N LYS A 38 20.88 1.58 13.35
CA LYS A 38 19.62 1.71 12.58
C LYS A 38 19.87 1.54 11.08
N ALA A 39 21.01 2.00 10.58
CA ALA A 39 21.46 1.77 9.20
C ALA A 39 21.75 0.29 8.85
N ARG A 40 21.80 -0.64 9.83
CA ARG A 40 21.94 -2.08 9.60
C ARG A 40 20.59 -2.82 9.48
N MET A 41 19.46 -2.15 9.68
CA MET A 41 18.13 -2.72 9.44
C MET A 41 18.02 -3.18 7.99
N ARG A 42 17.58 -4.42 7.77
CA ARG A 42 17.23 -4.87 6.41
C ARG A 42 15.85 -4.31 6.04
N LYS A 43 15.69 -3.92 4.77
CA LYS A 43 14.35 -3.83 4.18
C LYS A 43 13.73 -5.24 4.16
N ASP A 44 12.42 -5.33 4.29
CA ASP A 44 11.66 -6.59 4.40
C ASP A 44 11.94 -7.42 5.68
N ALA A 45 12.49 -6.81 6.74
CA ALA A 45 12.58 -7.42 8.07
C ALA A 45 11.30 -7.20 8.87
N GLU A 46 10.62 -8.29 9.28
CA GLU A 46 9.49 -8.22 10.23
C GLU A 46 10.04 -7.78 11.61
N GLY A 47 9.35 -6.83 12.28
CA GLY A 47 9.64 -6.44 13.66
C GLY A 47 8.47 -6.74 14.61
N CYS A 48 8.60 -6.36 15.88
CA CYS A 48 7.57 -6.60 16.90
C CYS A 48 7.55 -5.61 18.07
N HIS A 49 6.43 -5.57 18.78
CA HIS A 49 6.26 -4.84 20.04
C HIS A 49 7.10 -5.47 21.17
N PRO A 50 7.71 -4.71 22.11
CA PRO A 50 8.54 -5.28 23.17
C PRO A 50 7.93 -6.42 23.99
N SER A 51 6.65 -6.36 24.38
CA SER A 51 5.99 -7.49 25.08
C SER A 51 6.02 -8.79 24.26
N ARG A 52 5.89 -8.70 22.92
CA ARG A 52 6.01 -9.83 21.99
C ARG A 52 7.45 -10.33 21.92
N TRP A 53 8.42 -9.42 21.81
CA TRP A 53 9.86 -9.73 21.83
C TRP A 53 10.27 -10.49 23.10
N ILE A 54 9.77 -10.07 24.28
CA ILE A 54 9.98 -10.76 25.55
C ILE A 54 9.32 -12.15 25.53
N GLN A 55 8.07 -12.28 25.08
CA GLN A 55 7.37 -13.56 25.02
C GLN A 55 8.08 -14.58 24.11
N GLU A 56 8.62 -14.14 22.97
CA GLU A 56 9.40 -14.98 22.04
C GLU A 56 10.77 -15.38 22.61
N LEU A 57 11.47 -14.44 23.26
CA LEU A 57 12.73 -14.68 23.97
C LEU A 57 12.55 -15.77 25.05
N LEU A 58 11.55 -15.60 25.92
CA LEU A 58 11.34 -16.52 27.05
C LEU A 58 10.92 -17.91 26.56
N ASN A 59 10.21 -18.02 25.43
CA ASN A 59 9.75 -19.31 24.87
C ASN A 59 10.67 -19.91 23.78
N ASN A 60 11.90 -19.39 23.61
CA ASN A 60 12.88 -19.86 22.61
C ASN A 60 12.36 -19.87 21.16
N ASN A 61 11.49 -18.91 20.81
CA ASN A 61 10.75 -18.87 19.54
C ASN A 61 10.76 -17.48 18.90
N PHE A 62 11.95 -16.92 18.64
CA PHE A 62 12.09 -15.69 17.87
C PHE A 62 11.62 -15.89 16.43
N THR A 63 10.66 -15.07 15.99
CA THR A 63 10.20 -15.01 14.60
C THR A 63 11.13 -14.19 13.70
N THR A 64 12.02 -13.38 14.30
CA THR A 64 12.83 -12.35 13.61
C THR A 64 14.32 -12.68 13.48
N CYS A 65 14.84 -13.68 14.18
CA CYS A 65 16.24 -14.12 14.07
C CYS A 65 16.45 -15.59 14.49
N ASP A 66 17.44 -16.24 13.88
CA ASP A 66 17.79 -17.66 14.06
C ASP A 66 18.66 -17.96 15.30
N LEU A 67 18.68 -17.06 16.29
CA LEU A 67 19.46 -17.18 17.53
C LEU A 67 19.27 -18.54 18.21
N PHE A 68 18.01 -18.96 18.37
CA PHE A 68 17.68 -20.22 19.04
C PHE A 68 17.90 -21.45 18.14
N ASP A 69 17.95 -21.30 16.82
CA ASP A 69 18.34 -22.38 15.91
C ASP A 69 19.84 -22.63 15.96
N ARG A 70 20.65 -21.55 15.96
CA ARG A 70 22.09 -21.65 16.23
C ARG A 70 22.38 -22.30 17.59
N ALA A 71 21.66 -21.89 18.64
CA ALA A 71 21.80 -22.48 19.97
C ALA A 71 21.39 -23.97 20.01
N ARG A 72 20.29 -24.35 19.35
CA ARG A 72 19.85 -25.76 19.25
C ARG A 72 20.80 -26.63 18.42
N ALA A 73 21.53 -26.05 17.45
CA ALA A 73 22.54 -26.75 16.66
C ALA A 73 23.91 -26.86 17.37
N ALA A 74 24.17 -26.04 18.39
CA ALA A 74 25.43 -26.01 19.12
C ALA A 74 25.58 -27.21 20.08
N LYS A 75 26.78 -27.79 20.13
CA LYS A 75 27.14 -28.83 21.11
C LYS A 75 27.63 -28.20 22.42
N LEU A 76 26.67 -27.70 23.20
CA LEU A 76 26.90 -27.07 24.51
C LEU A 76 27.41 -28.10 25.53
N ASN A 77 28.34 -27.69 26.40
CA ASN A 77 28.99 -28.57 27.39
C ASN A 77 28.28 -28.53 28.77
N THR A 78 26.95 -28.51 28.75
CA THR A 78 26.08 -28.23 29.92
C THR A 78 25.08 -29.36 30.16
N PRO A 79 24.70 -29.65 31.42
CA PRO A 79 23.69 -30.68 31.71
C PRO A 79 22.26 -30.24 31.36
N TYR A 80 22.05 -28.93 31.16
CA TYR A 80 20.72 -28.36 30.95
C TYR A 80 20.39 -28.17 29.47
N THR A 81 19.19 -28.60 29.07
CA THR A 81 18.62 -28.36 27.74
C THR A 81 17.95 -26.99 27.67
N TRP A 82 17.96 -26.36 26.49
CA TRP A 82 17.27 -25.09 26.24
C TRP A 82 15.76 -25.24 25.98
N HIS A 83 15.23 -26.46 26.05
CA HIS A 83 13.84 -26.78 25.67
C HIS A 83 12.84 -26.52 26.82
N HIS A 84 12.75 -25.28 27.29
CA HIS A 84 11.75 -24.82 28.27
C HIS A 84 11.50 -23.32 28.17
N THR A 85 10.39 -22.84 28.74
CA THR A 85 10.18 -21.41 28.97
C THR A 85 11.16 -20.90 30.04
N HIS A 86 12.02 -19.96 29.68
CA HIS A 86 13.02 -19.38 30.58
C HIS A 86 12.36 -18.58 31.71
N ARG A 87 12.74 -18.85 32.96
CA ARG A 87 12.40 -17.99 34.11
C ARG A 87 13.65 -17.22 34.53
N LEU A 88 13.71 -15.94 34.14
CA LEU A 88 14.89 -15.08 34.33
C LEU A 88 14.86 -14.35 35.68
N THR A 89 15.98 -14.34 36.40
CA THR A 89 16.19 -13.59 37.65
C THR A 89 17.39 -12.65 37.53
N ILE A 90 17.44 -11.59 38.35
CA ILE A 90 18.53 -10.59 38.28
C ILE A 90 19.86 -11.21 38.71
N ASN A 91 20.91 -10.95 37.93
CA ASN A 91 22.25 -11.49 38.13
C ASN A 91 23.17 -10.50 38.89
N GLY A 92 23.52 -10.85 40.13
CA GLY A 92 24.49 -10.12 40.96
C GLY A 92 24.18 -8.62 41.12
N ASN A 93 25.24 -7.81 41.00
CA ASN A 93 25.22 -6.35 41.01
C ASN A 93 25.66 -5.81 39.62
N GLN A 94 25.43 -6.56 38.55
CA GLN A 94 25.90 -6.23 37.19
C GLN A 94 24.94 -5.29 36.43
N SER A 95 23.70 -5.18 36.90
CA SER A 95 22.67 -4.34 36.28
C SER A 95 22.79 -2.88 36.72
N PHE A 96 22.63 -1.93 35.78
CA PHE A 96 22.72 -0.49 36.07
C PHE A 96 21.86 0.36 35.12
N CYS A 97 21.63 1.62 35.52
CA CYS A 97 20.86 2.60 34.75
C CYS A 97 21.57 3.96 34.78
N THR A 98 21.67 4.61 33.62
CA THR A 98 22.16 5.98 33.44
C THR A 98 21.12 6.81 32.63
N ASN A 99 21.44 8.07 32.35
CA ASN A 99 20.58 8.95 31.52
C ASN A 99 20.38 8.44 30.08
N THR A 100 21.26 7.55 29.59
CA THR A 100 21.34 7.15 28.16
C THR A 100 21.54 5.66 27.92
N THR A 101 21.86 4.89 28.96
CA THR A 101 22.12 3.45 28.89
C THR A 101 21.49 2.71 30.07
N ARG A 102 20.93 1.53 29.80
CA ARG A 102 20.55 0.56 30.84
C ARG A 102 21.17 -0.78 30.52
N VAL A 103 21.63 -1.47 31.56
CA VAL A 103 22.10 -2.85 31.46
C VAL A 103 21.32 -3.67 32.47
N LEU A 104 20.67 -4.73 32.02
CA LEU A 104 20.03 -5.73 32.85
C LEU A 104 20.74 -7.06 32.61
N SER A 105 21.50 -7.53 33.59
CA SER A 105 22.09 -8.87 33.61
C SER A 105 21.13 -9.82 34.32
N SER A 106 20.88 -10.98 33.73
CA SER A 106 19.97 -12.00 34.26
C SER A 106 20.48 -13.41 34.01
N VAL A 107 19.97 -14.38 34.79
CA VAL A 107 20.24 -15.81 34.64
C VAL A 107 18.91 -16.60 34.63
N CYS A 108 18.85 -17.68 33.85
CA CYS A 108 17.67 -18.56 33.86
C CYS A 108 17.72 -19.58 35.01
N LEU A 109 16.64 -19.69 35.79
CA LEU A 109 16.49 -20.65 36.88
C LEU A 109 16.58 -22.13 36.45
N ASP A 110 16.28 -22.43 35.19
CA ASP A 110 16.09 -23.81 34.71
C ASP A 110 17.27 -24.35 33.89
N CYS A 111 17.94 -23.49 33.10
CA CYS A 111 19.14 -23.84 32.32
C CYS A 111 20.44 -23.14 32.75
N HIS A 112 20.39 -22.15 33.64
CA HIS A 112 21.54 -21.35 34.10
C HIS A 112 22.27 -20.54 33.00
N PHE A 113 21.73 -20.43 31.79
CA PHE A 113 22.30 -19.53 30.78
C PHE A 113 22.07 -18.07 31.19
N HIS A 114 23.07 -17.23 30.93
CA HIS A 114 23.06 -15.81 31.30
C HIS A 114 22.66 -14.96 30.09
N PHE A 115 21.65 -14.11 30.30
CA PHE A 115 21.08 -13.19 29.32
C PHE A 115 21.37 -11.75 29.78
N VAL A 116 22.11 -11.00 28.97
CA VAL A 116 22.44 -9.60 29.23
C VAL A 116 21.75 -8.72 28.20
N PHE A 117 20.92 -7.80 28.67
CA PHE A 117 20.24 -6.80 27.88
C PHE A 117 20.97 -5.47 28.03
N LYS A 118 21.50 -4.91 26.94
CA LYS A 118 22.15 -3.59 26.91
C LYS A 118 21.28 -2.64 26.08
N MET A 119 20.46 -1.83 26.73
CA MET A 119 19.64 -0.79 26.12
C MET A 119 20.44 0.51 26.03
N ALA A 120 20.37 1.22 24.91
CA ALA A 120 21.05 2.50 24.72
C ALA A 120 20.29 3.43 23.77
N TRP A 121 20.52 4.73 23.92
CA TRP A 121 20.00 5.79 23.04
C TRP A 121 20.89 7.05 23.12
N GLU A 122 20.68 7.99 22.20
CA GLU A 122 21.50 9.20 22.10
C GLU A 122 20.90 10.36 22.92
N GLU A 123 21.69 10.97 23.83
CA GLU A 123 21.21 11.99 24.78
C GLU A 123 20.54 13.20 24.11
N GLN A 124 21.06 13.60 22.95
CA GLN A 124 20.56 14.71 22.12
C GLN A 124 19.12 14.48 21.64
N HIS A 125 18.66 13.22 21.63
CA HIS A 125 17.36 12.79 21.15
C HIS A 125 16.46 12.23 22.28
N ASN A 126 16.78 12.51 23.55
CA ASN A 126 15.98 12.06 24.72
C ASN A 126 14.49 12.44 24.65
N SER A 127 14.14 13.58 24.05
CA SER A 127 12.75 14.04 23.85
C SER A 127 12.04 13.40 22.65
N GLN A 128 12.76 12.62 21.84
CA GLN A 128 12.32 12.01 20.59
C GLN A 128 12.21 10.46 20.70
N ILE A 129 12.36 9.93 21.92
CA ILE A 129 12.17 8.51 22.24
C ILE A 129 10.67 8.18 22.26
N CYS A 130 10.31 6.95 21.87
CA CYS A 130 8.94 6.46 21.96
C CYS A 130 8.46 6.52 23.42
N SER A 131 7.21 6.93 23.66
CA SER A 131 6.69 7.09 25.02
C SER A 131 5.18 6.87 25.07
N PRO A 132 4.65 6.05 26.00
CA PRO A 132 3.20 5.81 26.12
C PRO A 132 2.37 7.08 26.34
N ARG A 133 3.00 8.19 26.71
CA ARG A 133 2.39 9.54 26.76
C ARG A 133 1.90 10.05 25.40
N HIS A 134 2.35 9.46 24.29
CA HIS A 134 1.87 9.77 22.94
C HIS A 134 0.69 8.90 22.50
N ALA A 135 0.16 8.02 23.37
CA ALA A 135 -0.98 7.18 23.05
C ALA A 135 -2.26 8.02 22.90
N ARG A 136 -2.81 8.04 21.69
CA ARG A 136 -4.11 8.61 21.33
C ARG A 136 -4.79 7.66 20.35
N TRP A 137 -6.12 7.56 20.43
CA TRP A 137 -6.94 6.94 19.39
C TRP A 137 -7.55 8.02 18.45
N PRO A 138 -7.52 7.82 17.12
CA PRO A 138 -6.60 6.95 16.39
C PRO A 138 -5.15 7.46 16.47
N VAL A 139 -4.17 6.57 16.28
CA VAL A 139 -2.73 6.91 16.37
C VAL A 139 -2.30 7.66 15.10
N ARG A 140 -1.78 8.89 15.24
CA ARG A 140 -1.29 9.71 14.11
C ARG A 140 0.09 9.25 13.61
N ASP A 141 0.47 9.65 12.39
CA ASP A 141 1.70 9.15 11.75
C ASP A 141 2.97 9.67 12.43
N ALA A 142 2.96 10.93 12.88
CA ALA A 142 4.04 11.52 13.68
C ALA A 142 4.03 11.11 15.17
N GLN A 143 3.15 10.20 15.60
CA GLN A 143 3.07 9.75 16.99
C GLN A 143 3.71 8.37 17.18
N PHE A 144 4.57 8.29 18.20
CA PHE A 144 5.34 7.08 18.53
C PHE A 144 5.09 6.70 20.01
N PRO A 145 3.98 6.01 20.29
CA PRO A 145 3.57 5.66 21.66
C PRO A 145 4.38 4.49 22.26
N TRP A 146 4.80 3.51 21.46
CA TRP A 146 5.65 2.41 21.94
C TRP A 146 6.78 2.12 20.96
N HIS A 147 7.87 1.57 21.49
CA HIS A 147 8.94 1.01 20.67
C HIS A 147 8.41 -0.11 19.78
N HIS A 148 9.08 -0.30 18.64
CA HIS A 148 8.86 -1.41 17.73
C HIS A 148 10.23 -1.93 17.30
N LEU A 149 10.61 -3.08 17.83
CA LEU A 149 11.95 -3.65 17.73
C LEU A 149 12.11 -4.42 16.42
N VAL A 150 13.18 -4.14 15.69
CA VAL A 150 13.56 -4.83 14.45
C VAL A 150 14.99 -5.33 14.59
N TRP A 151 15.28 -6.54 14.11
CA TRP A 151 16.63 -7.10 14.13
C TRP A 151 17.56 -6.36 13.14
N ALA A 152 18.70 -5.90 13.66
CA ALA A 152 19.75 -5.18 12.94
C ALA A 152 20.97 -6.07 12.62
N GLY A 153 20.78 -7.40 12.70
CA GLY A 153 21.81 -8.41 12.51
C GLY A 153 22.49 -8.87 13.80
N SER A 154 23.33 -9.89 13.68
CA SER A 154 24.20 -10.40 14.74
C SER A 154 25.57 -9.71 14.74
N ASP A 155 26.41 -10.01 15.73
CA ASP A 155 27.87 -9.80 15.64
C ASP A 155 28.55 -10.96 14.88
N THR A 156 29.82 -10.80 14.51
CA THR A 156 30.59 -11.83 13.81
C THR A 156 31.26 -12.80 14.78
N GLU A 157 31.39 -14.08 14.39
CA GLU A 157 32.14 -15.08 15.17
C GLU A 157 33.56 -14.61 15.52
N MET A 158 34.23 -13.88 14.61
CA MET A 158 35.56 -13.33 14.85
C MET A 158 35.61 -12.21 15.91
N ASN A 159 34.48 -11.63 16.31
CA ASN A 159 34.41 -10.70 17.43
C ASN A 159 34.04 -11.45 18.72
N LEU A 160 33.04 -12.33 18.64
CA LEU A 160 32.67 -13.22 19.76
C LEU A 160 33.89 -14.00 20.29
N VAL A 161 34.72 -14.55 19.41
CA VAL A 161 35.97 -15.28 19.78
C VAL A 161 37.06 -14.39 20.40
N LYS A 162 37.04 -13.05 20.20
CA LYS A 162 37.97 -12.12 20.87
C LYS A 162 37.52 -11.77 22.29
N GLU A 163 36.22 -11.73 22.52
CA GLU A 163 35.61 -11.36 23.81
C GLU A 163 35.31 -12.57 24.71
N ASN A 164 35.17 -13.76 24.10
CA ASN A 164 35.00 -15.02 24.81
C ASN A 164 36.20 -15.29 25.73
N SER A 165 35.91 -15.41 27.02
CA SER A 165 36.90 -15.65 28.08
C SER A 165 36.28 -16.49 29.19
N LYS A 166 37.11 -17.02 30.10
CA LYS A 166 36.63 -17.78 31.28
C LYS A 166 35.58 -17.02 32.10
N TYR A 167 35.71 -15.69 32.19
CA TYR A 167 34.80 -14.83 32.93
C TYR A 167 33.58 -14.38 32.12
N TYR A 168 33.57 -14.61 30.80
CA TYR A 168 32.47 -14.26 29.92
C TYR A 168 32.42 -15.18 28.68
N PRO A 169 31.86 -16.39 28.81
CA PRO A 169 31.75 -17.36 27.72
C PRO A 169 30.57 -17.00 26.80
N ILE A 170 30.72 -15.92 26.02
CA ILE A 170 29.68 -15.44 25.10
C ILE A 170 29.47 -16.40 23.92
N LEU A 171 28.20 -16.76 23.67
CA LEU A 171 27.76 -17.59 22.55
C LEU A 171 27.26 -16.76 21.37
N ALA A 172 26.48 -15.72 21.67
CA ALA A 172 25.80 -14.92 20.65
C ALA A 172 25.58 -13.48 21.13
N ARG A 173 25.52 -12.57 20.14
CA ARG A 173 25.19 -11.16 20.31
C ARG A 173 24.28 -10.73 19.16
N GLU A 174 23.04 -10.38 19.50
CA GLU A 174 22.02 -9.90 18.57
C GLU A 174 21.74 -8.43 18.80
N TYR A 175 21.59 -7.65 17.73
CA TYR A 175 21.26 -6.23 17.80
C TYR A 175 19.82 -6.01 17.36
N PHE A 176 19.06 -5.25 18.15
CA PHE A 176 17.70 -4.81 17.83
C PHE A 176 17.61 -3.29 17.94
N VAL A 177 16.80 -2.67 17.09
CA VAL A 177 16.64 -1.20 17.03
C VAL A 177 15.17 -0.82 16.90
N CYS A 178 14.80 0.37 17.39
CA CYS A 178 13.47 0.90 17.22
C CYS A 178 13.25 1.44 15.79
N SER A 179 12.24 0.95 15.07
CA SER A 179 11.97 1.39 13.69
C SER A 179 11.50 2.85 13.59
N ALA A 180 10.73 3.32 14.57
CA ALA A 180 10.18 4.70 14.62
C ALA A 180 11.22 5.77 14.19
N PRO A 181 10.97 6.54 13.10
CA PRO A 181 11.97 7.45 12.50
C PRO A 181 12.76 8.35 13.47
N PRO A 182 12.15 9.07 14.44
CA PRO A 182 12.90 9.96 15.33
C PRO A 182 13.60 9.23 16.50
N CYS A 183 13.27 7.97 16.75
CA CYS A 183 13.78 7.25 17.92
C CYS A 183 15.17 6.66 17.66
N THR A 184 16.12 6.91 18.57
CA THR A 184 17.51 6.38 18.54
C THR A 184 17.71 5.16 19.43
N PHE A 185 16.63 4.61 20.01
CA PHE A 185 16.67 3.49 20.96
C PHE A 185 17.08 2.17 20.30
N GLN A 186 18.02 1.47 20.94
CA GLN A 186 18.53 0.16 20.55
C GLN A 186 18.67 -0.76 21.77
N VAL A 187 18.59 -2.07 21.52
CA VAL A 187 18.78 -3.14 22.51
C VAL A 187 19.79 -4.13 21.93
N THR A 188 20.87 -4.40 22.66
CA THR A 188 21.75 -5.54 22.36
C THR A 188 21.41 -6.67 23.32
N LEU A 189 21.17 -7.86 22.79
CA LEU A 189 20.98 -9.09 23.54
C LEU A 189 22.25 -9.93 23.44
N GLU A 190 22.86 -10.25 24.57
CA GLU A 190 24.01 -11.16 24.65
C GLU A 190 23.63 -12.39 25.46
N VAL A 191 23.99 -13.58 24.96
CA VAL A 191 23.74 -14.86 25.63
C VAL A 191 25.07 -15.57 25.86
N SER A 192 25.27 -16.12 27.05
CA SER A 192 26.53 -16.76 27.48
C SER A 192 26.30 -18.04 28.29
N GLU A 193 27.25 -18.98 28.21
CA GLU A 193 27.17 -20.29 28.88
C GLU A 193 27.15 -20.16 30.43
N PRO A 194 26.54 -21.12 31.15
CA PRO A 194 26.77 -21.31 32.58
C PRO A 194 28.27 -21.45 32.89
N ARG A 195 28.72 -20.83 33.97
CA ARG A 195 30.11 -20.87 34.43
C ARG A 195 30.39 -22.15 35.23
N MET A 196 29.36 -22.78 35.82
CA MET A 196 29.49 -24.10 36.44
C MET A 196 29.33 -25.24 35.43
N ALA A 197 30.39 -26.01 35.21
CA ALA A 197 30.34 -27.23 34.41
C ALA A 197 29.50 -28.33 35.10
N SER A 198 28.92 -29.26 34.33
CA SER A 198 28.04 -30.35 34.85
C SER A 198 28.57 -31.00 36.12
N TRP A 199 29.85 -31.41 36.11
CA TRP A 199 30.47 -32.15 37.20
C TRP A 199 30.53 -31.36 38.53
N TRP A 200 30.39 -30.03 38.52
CA TRP A 200 30.20 -29.24 39.75
C TRP A 200 28.83 -29.52 40.35
N ILE A 201 27.80 -29.43 39.52
CA ILE A 201 26.39 -29.64 39.89
C ILE A 201 26.21 -31.07 40.40
N ASP A 202 26.76 -32.05 39.68
CA ASP A 202 26.76 -33.46 40.06
C ASP A 202 27.38 -33.67 41.46
N LEU A 203 28.54 -33.07 41.75
CA LEU A 203 29.20 -33.17 43.06
C LEU A 203 28.48 -32.41 44.19
N LEU A 204 27.83 -31.28 43.88
CA LEU A 204 27.11 -30.45 44.84
C LEU A 204 25.74 -31.03 45.22
N LEU A 205 25.14 -31.85 44.34
CA LEU A 205 23.83 -32.49 44.52
C LEU A 205 23.89 -33.99 44.84
N ASP A 206 25.09 -34.58 44.88
CA ASP A 206 25.37 -35.93 45.37
C ASP A 206 25.19 -36.01 46.91
N TYR A 207 23.93 -35.96 47.33
CA TYR A 207 23.51 -35.99 48.73
C TYR A 207 23.91 -37.29 49.44
N ASP A 208 23.90 -38.42 48.74
CA ASP A 208 24.14 -39.72 49.37
C ASP A 208 25.63 -39.96 49.66
N THR A 209 26.55 -39.49 48.82
CA THR A 209 27.98 -39.46 49.20
C THR A 209 28.24 -38.44 50.30
N ILE A 210 27.52 -37.31 50.38
CA ILE A 210 27.65 -36.39 51.52
C ILE A 210 27.15 -37.06 52.82
N ARG A 211 26.02 -37.77 52.78
CA ARG A 211 25.51 -38.58 53.92
C ARG A 211 26.49 -39.68 54.31
N GLN A 212 27.13 -40.35 53.34
CA GLN A 212 28.15 -41.36 53.60
C GLN A 212 29.42 -40.74 54.23
N ASN A 213 29.92 -39.63 53.70
CA ASN A 213 31.05 -38.88 54.25
C ASN A 213 30.76 -38.40 55.67
N LEU A 214 29.53 -37.94 55.94
CA LEU A 214 29.09 -37.55 57.28
C LEU A 214 29.07 -38.74 58.26
N ARG A 215 28.61 -39.92 57.82
CA ARG A 215 28.64 -41.14 58.64
C ARG A 215 30.08 -41.57 58.95
N LEU A 216 30.95 -41.64 57.94
CA LEU A 216 32.37 -41.94 58.12
C LEU A 216 33.07 -40.93 59.05
N ALA A 217 32.75 -39.64 58.95
CA ALA A 217 33.27 -38.61 59.84
C ALA A 217 32.76 -38.77 61.30
N LYS A 218 31.47 -39.11 61.49
CA LYS A 218 30.88 -39.45 62.79
C LYS A 218 31.49 -40.71 63.41
N GLU A 219 31.88 -41.70 62.60
CA GLU A 219 32.54 -42.94 63.04
C GLU A 219 34.01 -42.72 63.42
N GLN A 220 34.74 -41.89 62.66
CA GLN A 220 36.16 -41.60 62.91
C GLN A 220 36.40 -40.61 64.05
N ASP A 221 35.52 -39.63 64.25
CA ASP A 221 35.67 -38.58 65.26
C ASP A 221 34.32 -38.19 65.91
N PRO A 222 33.76 -39.07 66.78
CA PRO A 222 32.40 -38.90 67.31
C PRO A 222 32.20 -37.60 68.09
N GLU A 223 33.18 -37.20 68.91
CA GLU A 223 33.09 -35.97 69.72
C GLU A 223 33.06 -34.71 68.83
N ARG A 224 33.83 -34.69 67.73
CA ARG A 224 33.86 -33.55 66.82
C ARG A 224 32.58 -33.40 66.01
N TYR A 225 31.89 -34.49 65.65
CA TYR A 225 30.71 -34.46 64.78
C TYR A 225 29.37 -34.69 65.50
N ALA A 226 29.34 -34.77 66.83
CA ALA A 226 28.15 -34.97 67.66
C ALA A 226 26.96 -34.00 67.42
N VAL A 227 27.18 -32.83 66.81
CA VAL A 227 26.15 -31.80 66.54
C VAL A 227 25.76 -31.75 65.04
N ALA A 228 26.25 -32.68 64.22
CA ALA A 228 25.98 -32.71 62.78
C ALA A 228 24.73 -33.57 62.47
N THR A 229 23.69 -32.93 61.93
CA THR A 229 22.46 -33.58 61.45
C THR A 229 22.62 -34.06 60.00
N ASP A 230 21.81 -35.04 59.58
CA ASP A 230 21.92 -35.62 58.23
C ASP A 230 21.42 -34.65 57.13
N ASP A 231 20.56 -33.68 57.49
CA ASP A 231 20.20 -32.48 56.71
C ASP A 231 21.38 -31.55 56.38
N TRP A 232 22.61 -31.83 56.85
CA TRP A 232 23.82 -31.23 56.26
C TRP A 232 23.99 -31.60 54.78
N ALA A 233 23.47 -32.76 54.34
CA ALA A 233 23.58 -33.23 52.97
C ALA A 233 23.09 -32.21 51.93
N GLU A 234 21.92 -31.62 52.19
CA GLU A 234 21.28 -30.64 51.30
C GLU A 234 21.90 -29.22 51.41
N GLN A 235 22.85 -28.99 52.32
CA GLN A 235 23.43 -27.67 52.58
C GLN A 235 24.66 -27.34 51.73
N ALA A 236 25.14 -28.21 50.84
CA ALA A 236 26.34 -27.96 50.03
C ALA A 236 26.22 -26.70 49.12
N PRO A 237 25.14 -26.52 48.32
CA PRO A 237 24.94 -25.27 47.56
C PRO A 237 24.84 -24.03 48.47
N MET A 238 24.13 -24.13 49.59
CA MET A 238 23.95 -23.01 50.53
C MET A 238 25.26 -22.57 51.20
N ASN A 239 26.15 -23.51 51.53
CA ASN A 239 27.49 -23.17 52.04
C ASN A 239 28.38 -22.55 50.93
N LEU A 240 28.25 -22.99 49.67
CA LEU A 240 28.98 -22.38 48.55
C LEU A 240 28.52 -20.94 48.28
N ASN A 241 27.21 -20.70 48.18
CA ASN A 241 26.63 -19.35 48.11
C ASN A 241 27.11 -18.47 49.29
N THR A 242 27.18 -19.04 50.49
CA THR A 242 27.71 -18.33 51.67
C THR A 242 29.18 -17.94 51.49
N TYR A 243 30.05 -18.81 50.96
CA TYR A 243 31.46 -18.45 50.70
C TYR A 243 31.59 -17.37 49.61
N LEU A 244 30.86 -17.50 48.50
CA LEU A 244 30.87 -16.52 47.41
C LEU A 244 30.30 -15.16 47.85
N LYS A 245 29.24 -15.15 48.67
CA LYS A 245 28.70 -13.93 49.28
C LYS A 245 29.75 -13.23 50.16
N ASN A 246 30.39 -13.96 51.08
CA ASN A 246 31.44 -13.41 51.95
C ASN A 246 32.63 -12.85 51.15
N LEU A 247 32.93 -13.42 49.97
CA LEU A 247 33.99 -12.94 49.08
C LEU A 247 33.60 -11.61 48.38
N LEU A 248 32.35 -11.48 47.95
CA LEU A 248 31.84 -10.27 47.28
C LEU A 248 31.62 -9.08 48.23
N GLU A 249 31.35 -9.36 49.51
CA GLU A 249 31.19 -8.37 50.59
C GLU A 249 32.53 -7.95 51.23
N ALA A 250 33.64 -8.63 50.92
CA ALA A 250 34.97 -8.39 51.49
C ALA A 250 35.61 -7.09 50.96
N THR A 251 35.17 -5.95 51.49
CA THR A 251 35.58 -4.59 51.08
C THR A 251 36.87 -4.08 51.76
N SER A 252 37.39 -4.79 52.76
CA SER A 252 38.63 -4.43 53.47
C SER A 252 39.82 -5.31 53.04
N PRO A 253 41.02 -4.75 52.81
CA PRO A 253 42.22 -5.52 52.43
C PRO A 253 42.85 -6.33 53.59
N GLU A 254 42.17 -6.45 54.74
CA GLU A 254 42.60 -7.27 55.88
C GLU A 254 42.38 -8.76 55.63
N LYS A 255 43.25 -9.37 54.81
CA LYS A 255 43.38 -10.81 54.49
C LYS A 255 42.08 -11.57 54.18
N PRO A 256 41.84 -12.01 52.93
CA PRO A 256 40.67 -12.84 52.62
C PRO A 256 40.58 -14.07 53.54
N ARG A 257 39.37 -14.34 54.04
CA ARG A 257 39.11 -15.40 55.04
C ARG A 257 39.34 -16.79 54.44
N SER A 258 40.55 -17.33 54.65
CA SER A 258 40.92 -18.65 54.14
C SER A 258 40.07 -19.78 54.74
N ILE A 259 39.59 -20.67 53.88
CA ILE A 259 38.74 -21.80 54.24
C ILE A 259 39.66 -22.99 54.54
N SER A 260 39.86 -23.30 55.83
CA SER A 260 40.66 -24.48 56.20
C SER A 260 39.95 -25.78 55.82
N LYS A 261 40.71 -26.69 55.20
CA LYS A 261 40.31 -28.06 54.86
C LYS A 261 39.83 -28.85 56.10
N ARG A 262 40.31 -28.50 57.30
CA ARG A 262 39.89 -29.10 58.59
C ARG A 262 38.56 -28.55 59.15
N ASN A 263 37.91 -27.58 58.50
CA ASN A 263 36.59 -27.11 58.93
C ASN A 263 35.56 -28.24 58.82
N LYS A 264 34.79 -28.47 59.90
CA LYS A 264 33.84 -29.60 60.03
C LYS A 264 32.82 -29.67 58.89
N ARG A 265 32.26 -28.53 58.45
CA ARG A 265 31.31 -28.51 57.32
C ARG A 265 32.03 -28.67 56.00
N PHE A 266 33.10 -27.91 55.77
CA PHE A 266 33.86 -27.95 54.51
C PHE A 266 34.37 -29.37 54.17
N SER A 267 34.91 -30.07 55.18
CA SER A 267 35.45 -31.43 55.04
C SER A 267 34.39 -32.50 54.72
N VAL A 268 33.12 -32.27 55.07
CA VAL A 268 32.02 -33.22 54.85
C VAL A 268 31.27 -32.94 53.54
N LEU A 269 30.94 -31.66 53.29
CA LEU A 269 30.14 -31.23 52.14
C LEU A 269 30.96 -31.31 50.84
N PHE A 270 32.17 -30.73 50.88
CA PHE A 270 33.04 -30.63 49.71
C PHE A 270 34.07 -31.75 49.74
N GLY A 271 35.00 -31.72 50.71
CA GLY A 271 36.09 -32.69 50.81
C GLY A 271 36.97 -32.77 49.55
N PRO A 272 37.91 -33.74 49.49
CA PRO A 272 38.85 -33.85 48.38
C PRO A 272 38.20 -33.97 46.99
N ARG A 273 37.02 -34.60 46.90
CA ARG A 273 36.24 -34.75 45.65
C ARG A 273 35.88 -33.42 44.99
N CYS A 274 35.70 -32.35 45.79
CA CYS A 274 35.31 -31.01 45.31
C CYS A 274 36.47 -30.00 45.31
N PHE A 275 37.72 -30.39 45.62
CA PHE A 275 38.84 -29.45 45.65
C PHE A 275 39.12 -28.81 44.27
N SER A 276 38.78 -29.50 43.18
CA SER A 276 38.81 -28.96 41.82
C SER A 276 37.89 -27.75 41.63
N ILE A 277 36.71 -27.70 42.28
CA ILE A 277 35.79 -26.55 42.22
C ILE A 277 36.48 -25.29 42.73
N PHE A 278 37.17 -25.39 43.87
CA PHE A 278 37.87 -24.24 44.48
C PHE A 278 39.11 -23.80 43.68
N ARG A 279 39.78 -24.73 42.98
CA ARG A 279 40.87 -24.40 42.03
C ARG A 279 40.34 -23.66 40.81
N GLU A 280 39.19 -24.07 40.26
CA GLU A 280 38.56 -23.38 39.12
C GLU A 280 37.94 -22.03 39.52
N LEU A 281 37.53 -21.86 40.78
CA LEU A 281 37.23 -20.55 41.38
C LEU A 281 38.49 -19.68 41.65
N GLU A 282 39.67 -20.18 41.29
CA GLU A 282 40.98 -19.52 41.40
C GLU A 282 41.45 -19.30 42.85
N PHE A 283 40.91 -20.06 43.81
CA PHE A 283 41.33 -19.96 45.21
C PHE A 283 42.71 -20.62 45.38
N GLU A 284 43.67 -19.88 45.95
CA GLU A 284 45.01 -20.38 46.24
C GLU A 284 44.95 -21.52 47.25
N GLU A 285 45.36 -22.72 46.83
CA GLU A 285 45.40 -23.90 47.69
C GLU A 285 46.74 -24.00 48.43
N THR A 286 46.69 -23.93 49.76
CA THR A 286 47.80 -24.37 50.61
C THR A 286 47.61 -25.83 51.02
N VAL A 287 48.72 -26.56 51.14
CA VAL A 287 48.79 -27.95 51.59
C VAL A 287 49.70 -27.98 52.82
N ASP A 288 49.23 -28.60 53.91
CA ASP A 288 49.95 -28.69 55.19
C ASP A 288 49.75 -30.11 55.75
N GLU A 289 50.54 -31.07 55.26
CA GLU A 289 50.42 -32.48 55.66
C GLU A 289 50.95 -32.71 57.08
N GLN A 290 50.03 -32.95 58.02
CA GLN A 290 50.34 -33.32 59.40
C GLN A 290 49.63 -34.63 59.74
N ASP A 291 50.40 -35.62 60.20
CA ASP A 291 49.94 -37.00 60.47
C ASP A 291 49.23 -37.68 59.28
N GLY A 292 49.62 -37.33 58.05
CA GLY A 292 49.03 -37.87 56.81
C GLY A 292 47.65 -37.28 56.47
N ILE A 293 47.24 -36.20 57.14
CA ILE A 293 46.00 -35.46 56.87
C ILE A 293 46.38 -34.04 56.44
N ASP A 294 45.91 -33.62 55.27
CA ASP A 294 46.10 -32.25 54.79
C ASP A 294 45.32 -31.24 55.65
N GLY A 295 46.07 -30.45 56.41
CA GLY A 295 45.59 -29.40 57.31
C GLY A 295 45.33 -28.05 56.65
N GLY A 296 45.70 -27.89 55.37
CA GLY A 296 45.80 -26.61 54.67
C GLY A 296 44.48 -25.86 54.44
N SER A 297 44.50 -24.89 53.53
CA SER A 297 43.36 -23.99 53.29
C SER A 297 43.25 -23.53 51.84
N PHE A 298 42.04 -23.23 51.40
CA PHE A 298 41.79 -22.47 50.17
C PHE A 298 41.65 -20.98 50.51
N THR A 299 42.42 -20.12 49.86
CA THR A 299 42.41 -18.66 50.07
C THR A 299 41.89 -17.98 48.80
N PRO A 300 40.70 -17.36 48.81
CA PRO A 300 40.16 -16.74 47.61
C PRO A 300 40.92 -15.46 47.25
N PRO A 301 41.23 -15.21 45.96
CA PRO A 301 41.76 -13.92 45.52
C PRO A 301 40.68 -12.86 45.69
N LEU A 302 41.06 -11.67 46.17
CA LEU A 302 40.11 -10.61 46.49
C LEU A 302 39.58 -9.95 45.20
N PRO A 303 38.26 -9.93 44.94
CA PRO A 303 37.73 -9.24 43.77
C PRO A 303 37.97 -7.73 43.88
N SER A 304 38.26 -7.08 42.75
CA SER A 304 38.31 -5.63 42.67
C SER A 304 36.97 -5.00 43.09
N PRO A 305 36.96 -3.75 43.59
CA PRO A 305 35.72 -3.00 43.80
C PRO A 305 34.90 -2.87 42.50
N PRO A 306 33.58 -2.68 42.59
CA PRO A 306 32.74 -2.43 41.41
C PRO A 306 33.21 -1.18 40.64
N GLY A 307 33.71 -1.37 39.42
CA GLY A 307 34.23 -0.30 38.57
C GLY A 307 33.22 0.30 37.58
N GLY A 308 32.03 -0.31 37.46
CA GLY A 308 31.01 0.10 36.51
C GLY A 308 30.20 1.33 36.94
N PRO A 309 29.39 1.89 36.02
CA PRO A 309 28.50 3.02 36.31
C PRO A 309 27.62 2.77 37.54
N THR A 310 27.36 3.82 38.32
CA THR A 310 26.57 3.76 39.57
C THR A 310 27.07 2.77 40.63
N GLY A 311 28.29 2.21 40.50
CA GLY A 311 28.82 1.20 41.42
C GLY A 311 28.42 -0.23 41.07
N ALA A 312 28.07 -0.49 39.80
CA ALA A 312 27.80 -1.83 39.30
C ALA A 312 29.08 -2.64 39.01
N THR A 313 28.94 -3.96 39.01
CA THR A 313 30.00 -4.91 38.67
C THR A 313 30.17 -4.97 37.15
N GLU A 314 31.39 -4.73 36.66
CA GLU A 314 31.72 -4.81 35.23
C GLU A 314 31.74 -6.27 34.76
N ILE A 315 31.03 -6.54 33.66
CA ILE A 315 30.82 -7.88 33.08
C ILE A 315 32.14 -8.39 32.48
N GLY A 316 32.44 -9.68 32.66
CA GLY A 316 33.71 -10.28 32.21
C GLY A 316 34.93 -9.98 33.09
N THR A 317 34.74 -9.31 34.22
CA THR A 317 35.75 -9.28 35.30
C THR A 317 35.66 -10.54 36.17
N TYR A 318 36.72 -10.86 36.92
CA TYR A 318 36.68 -11.90 37.96
C TYR A 318 35.56 -11.66 38.99
N ARG A 319 35.23 -10.40 39.31
CA ARG A 319 34.09 -10.09 40.18
C ARG A 319 32.76 -10.47 39.52
N GLY A 320 32.60 -10.19 38.23
CA GLY A 320 31.45 -10.63 37.42
C GLY A 320 31.30 -12.15 37.46
N PHE A 321 32.37 -12.89 37.20
CA PHE A 321 32.41 -14.36 37.26
C PHE A 321 32.02 -14.94 38.63
N VAL A 322 32.45 -14.33 39.74
CA VAL A 322 32.05 -14.73 41.11
C VAL A 322 30.58 -14.40 41.39
N GLU A 323 30.06 -13.29 40.86
CA GLU A 323 28.63 -12.96 40.92
C GLU A 323 27.79 -13.93 40.08
N ASP A 324 28.23 -14.28 38.87
CA ASP A 324 27.58 -15.22 37.96
C ASP A 324 27.41 -16.59 38.62
N ILE A 325 28.52 -17.22 39.04
CA ILE A 325 28.50 -18.54 39.70
C ILE A 325 27.63 -18.50 40.97
N ARG A 326 27.67 -17.40 41.73
CA ARG A 326 26.82 -17.26 42.91
C ARG A 326 25.34 -17.25 42.53
N SER A 327 24.96 -16.53 41.47
CA SER A 327 23.60 -16.52 40.95
C SER A 327 23.16 -17.88 40.41
N GLU A 328 24.02 -18.64 39.72
CA GLU A 328 23.72 -20.04 39.33
C GLU A 328 23.53 -20.97 40.55
N VAL A 329 24.38 -20.85 41.59
CA VAL A 329 24.20 -21.59 42.85
C VAL A 329 22.89 -21.18 43.53
N GLN A 330 22.47 -19.92 43.40
CA GLN A 330 21.14 -19.49 43.84
C GLN A 330 20.01 -20.10 42.98
N CYS A 331 20.17 -20.31 41.67
CA CYS A 331 19.18 -21.04 40.86
C CYS A 331 18.94 -22.47 41.41
N ILE A 332 20.02 -23.18 41.76
CA ILE A 332 19.95 -24.52 42.41
C ILE A 332 19.17 -24.47 43.73
N ILE A 333 19.41 -23.44 44.55
CA ILE A 333 18.74 -23.26 45.85
C ILE A 333 17.23 -23.01 45.66
N HIS A 334 16.83 -22.06 44.80
CA HIS A 334 15.41 -21.76 44.57
C HIS A 334 14.66 -22.97 43.99
N ARG A 335 15.30 -23.74 43.10
CA ARG A 335 14.76 -25.01 42.56
C ARG A 335 14.45 -26.06 43.64
N SER A 336 14.98 -25.88 44.86
CA SER A 336 14.76 -26.74 46.02
C SER A 336 13.64 -26.24 46.97
N GLY A 337 12.96 -25.12 46.66
CA GLY A 337 11.71 -24.73 47.33
C GLY A 337 11.50 -23.25 47.68
N GLU A 338 12.47 -22.35 47.43
CA GLU A 338 12.31 -20.91 47.72
C GLU A 338 11.79 -20.14 46.49
N PRO A 339 10.78 -19.24 46.63
CA PRO A 339 10.27 -18.45 45.52
C PRO A 339 11.28 -17.37 45.09
N ALA A 340 11.69 -17.41 43.82
CA ALA A 340 12.62 -16.45 43.25
C ALA A 340 11.91 -15.23 42.65
N GLU A 341 12.48 -14.03 42.83
CA GLU A 341 11.99 -12.79 42.20
C GLU A 341 12.41 -12.73 40.72
N LEU A 342 11.44 -12.76 39.81
CA LEU A 342 11.67 -12.73 38.37
C LEU A 342 11.99 -11.31 37.88
N CYS A 343 12.96 -11.17 36.98
CA CYS A 343 13.31 -9.88 36.40
C CYS A 343 12.36 -9.43 35.27
N THR A 344 11.44 -10.29 34.83
CA THR A 344 10.51 -10.05 33.72
C THR A 344 9.70 -8.75 33.84
N PRO A 345 9.15 -8.35 35.01
CA PRO A 345 8.46 -7.07 35.15
C PRO A 345 9.40 -5.85 35.02
N GLY A 346 10.65 -5.99 35.47
CA GLY A 346 11.70 -4.97 35.29
C GLY A 346 12.07 -4.79 33.83
N LEU A 347 12.25 -5.89 33.09
CA LEU A 347 12.51 -5.87 31.64
C LEU A 347 11.37 -5.22 30.85
N HIS A 348 10.11 -5.48 31.22
CA HIS A 348 8.96 -4.79 30.62
C HIS A 348 9.01 -3.28 30.87
N ALA A 349 9.30 -2.86 32.10
CA ALA A 349 9.41 -1.45 32.48
C ALA A 349 10.60 -0.72 31.80
N ASP A 350 11.76 -1.40 31.66
CA ASP A 350 12.92 -0.87 30.94
C ASP A 350 12.68 -0.71 29.43
N LEU A 351 11.81 -1.54 28.86
CA LEU A 351 11.38 -1.46 27.45
C LEU A 351 10.11 -0.61 27.25
N GLY A 352 9.61 0.07 28.29
CA GLY A 352 8.47 0.98 28.22
C GLY A 352 7.13 0.31 27.91
N CYS A 353 6.98 -0.96 28.27
CA CYS A 353 5.82 -1.81 27.94
C CYS A 353 5.23 -2.50 29.18
N VAL A 354 4.17 -3.29 28.99
CA VAL A 354 3.46 -4.01 30.05
C VAL A 354 3.38 -5.49 29.69
N GLU A 355 3.41 -6.35 30.70
CA GLU A 355 3.26 -7.80 30.58
C GLU A 355 1.83 -8.17 30.18
N VAL A 356 1.69 -9.23 29.37
CA VAL A 356 0.40 -9.67 28.81
C VAL A 356 0.02 -11.04 29.37
N ASN A 357 -1.02 -11.06 30.20
CA ASN A 357 -1.50 -12.25 30.89
C ASN A 357 -2.06 -13.30 29.91
N ASN A 358 -2.05 -14.57 30.35
CA ASN A 358 -2.64 -15.73 29.65
C ASN A 358 -2.09 -15.98 28.23
N THR A 359 -0.83 -15.58 27.97
CA THR A 359 -0.18 -15.73 26.67
C THR A 359 0.24 -17.15 26.36
N ASN A 360 0.81 -17.88 27.32
CA ASN A 360 1.29 -19.26 27.09
C ASN A 360 0.15 -20.25 26.76
N ASP A 361 -1.05 -20.03 27.28
CA ASP A 361 -2.23 -20.89 27.05
C ASP A 361 -3.05 -20.47 25.81
N SER A 362 -2.73 -19.33 25.18
CA SER A 362 -3.50 -18.78 24.08
C SER A 362 -2.98 -19.26 22.72
N HIS A 363 -3.72 -20.18 22.10
CA HIS A 363 -3.46 -20.64 20.72
C HIS A 363 -3.32 -19.50 19.70
N LEU A 364 -3.94 -18.34 19.95
CA LEU A 364 -3.85 -17.15 19.09
C LEU A 364 -2.42 -16.62 18.92
N VAL A 365 -1.54 -16.78 19.92
CA VAL A 365 -0.17 -16.22 19.92
C VAL A 365 0.64 -16.65 18.69
N ASN A 366 0.46 -17.88 18.20
CA ASN A 366 1.23 -18.42 17.08
C ASN A 366 0.49 -18.36 15.73
N ILE A 367 -0.71 -17.74 15.67
CA ILE A 367 -1.43 -17.54 14.41
C ILE A 367 -0.75 -16.43 13.60
N ARG A 368 -0.62 -16.64 12.27
CA ARG A 368 0.13 -15.75 11.36
C ARG A 368 -0.21 -14.26 11.49
N ARG A 369 -1.46 -13.88 11.78
CA ARG A 369 -1.84 -12.46 11.96
C ARG A 369 -1.15 -11.80 13.16
N TYR A 370 -1.04 -12.49 14.30
CA TYR A 370 -0.34 -11.98 15.47
C TYR A 370 1.18 -11.96 15.27
N THR A 371 1.75 -12.95 14.56
CA THR A 371 3.20 -12.98 14.26
C THR A 371 3.59 -11.90 13.25
N LEU A 372 2.84 -11.73 12.16
CA LEU A 372 3.08 -10.73 11.12
C LEU A 372 2.95 -9.29 11.64
N LEU A 373 1.95 -9.01 12.49
CA LEU A 373 1.85 -7.69 13.13
C LEU A 373 2.78 -7.54 14.35
N GLY A 374 3.49 -8.59 14.76
CA GLY A 374 4.47 -8.53 15.85
C GLY A 374 3.86 -8.20 17.21
N VAL A 375 2.64 -8.65 17.48
CA VAL A 375 1.86 -8.35 18.69
C VAL A 375 1.37 -9.62 19.40
N LEU A 376 0.79 -9.43 20.59
CA LEU A 376 0.16 -10.49 21.38
C LEU A 376 -1.38 -10.32 21.42
N PRO A 377 -2.12 -11.40 21.68
CA PRO A 377 -3.56 -11.33 21.98
C PRO A 377 -3.85 -10.42 23.17
N ASN A 378 -5.08 -9.92 23.26
CA ASN A 378 -5.57 -9.04 24.34
C ASN A 378 -4.80 -7.70 24.51
N GLN A 379 -3.92 -7.32 23.58
CA GLN A 379 -3.28 -5.99 23.61
C GLN A 379 -4.24 -4.89 23.11
N PRO A 380 -4.19 -3.66 23.67
CA PRO A 380 -5.05 -2.55 23.27
C PRO A 380 -4.80 -2.10 21.83
N LYS A 381 -5.85 -1.62 21.17
CA LYS A 381 -5.86 -1.26 19.75
C LYS A 381 -4.82 -0.22 19.33
N GLU A 382 -4.41 0.68 20.23
CA GLU A 382 -3.33 1.64 19.99
C GLU A 382 -1.97 0.94 19.77
N ILE A 383 -1.71 -0.18 20.47
CA ILE A 383 -0.50 -0.99 20.27
C ILE A 383 -0.58 -1.71 18.91
N VAL A 384 -1.73 -2.31 18.60
CA VAL A 384 -1.95 -3.02 17.33
C VAL A 384 -1.79 -2.08 16.13
N VAL A 385 -2.36 -0.88 16.18
CA VAL A 385 -2.22 0.13 15.12
C VAL A 385 -0.80 0.70 15.06
N ASN A 386 -0.13 0.97 16.19
CA ASN A 386 1.28 1.39 16.16
C ASN A 386 2.17 0.32 15.50
N ALA A 387 1.95 -0.97 15.80
CA ALA A 387 2.70 -2.06 15.18
C ALA A 387 2.39 -2.19 13.68
N TYR A 388 1.11 -2.15 13.28
CA TYR A 388 0.68 -2.09 11.88
C TYR A 388 1.37 -0.95 11.11
N LYS A 389 1.34 0.29 11.64
CA LYS A 389 1.99 1.45 11.00
C LYS A 389 3.50 1.28 10.85
N ARG A 390 4.18 0.64 11.80
CA ARG A 390 5.62 0.38 11.72
C ARG A 390 5.97 -0.78 10.79
N GLN A 391 5.18 -1.86 10.75
CA GLN A 391 5.35 -2.95 9.77
C GLN A 391 5.05 -2.47 8.34
N TRP A 392 4.12 -1.54 8.14
CA TRP A 392 3.79 -0.94 6.83
C TRP A 392 4.97 -0.18 6.16
N GLU A 393 5.84 0.41 6.97
CA GLU A 393 7.09 1.06 6.55
C GLU A 393 8.18 0.02 6.22
N LEU A 394 8.22 -1.10 6.96
CA LEU A 394 9.26 -2.14 6.87
C LEU A 394 9.01 -3.20 5.80
N LEU A 395 7.74 -3.51 5.54
CA LEU A 395 7.27 -4.63 4.71
C LEU A 395 6.37 -4.14 3.54
N PRO A 396 6.86 -3.33 2.58
CA PRO A 396 6.05 -2.86 1.45
C PRO A 396 5.37 -4.00 0.68
N ASN A 397 6.06 -5.13 0.58
CA ASN A 397 5.62 -6.33 -0.13
C ASN A 397 4.47 -7.11 0.57
N LYS A 398 4.17 -6.82 1.84
CA LYS A 398 3.15 -7.55 2.65
C LYS A 398 1.99 -6.67 3.11
N ARG A 399 1.81 -5.48 2.50
CA ARG A 399 0.79 -4.51 2.91
C ARG A 399 -0.64 -5.05 2.93
N LYS A 400 -0.98 -5.95 1.99
CA LYS A 400 -2.28 -6.64 2.01
C LYS A 400 -2.40 -7.61 3.19
N GLU A 401 -1.43 -8.51 3.38
CA GLU A 401 -1.38 -9.41 4.55
C GLU A 401 -1.48 -8.64 5.87
N LEU A 402 -0.89 -7.44 5.97
CA LEU A 402 -0.94 -6.58 7.16
C LEU A 402 -2.34 -6.02 7.44
N ILE A 403 -3.11 -5.67 6.41
CA ILE A 403 -4.51 -5.22 6.54
C ILE A 403 -5.41 -6.41 6.88
N ASP A 404 -5.24 -7.55 6.20
CA ASP A 404 -5.97 -8.79 6.49
C ASP A 404 -5.71 -9.27 7.92
N ALA A 405 -4.46 -9.15 8.40
CA ALA A 405 -4.07 -9.43 9.78
C ALA A 405 -4.69 -8.44 10.78
N LEU A 406 -4.74 -7.15 10.45
CA LEU A 406 -5.33 -6.10 11.29
C LEU A 406 -6.84 -6.33 11.47
N MET A 407 -7.53 -6.64 10.38
CA MET A 407 -8.94 -7.05 10.37
C MET A 407 -9.16 -8.34 11.18
N GLY A 408 -8.30 -9.35 10.99
CA GLY A 408 -8.37 -10.59 11.75
C GLY A 408 -8.19 -10.41 13.26
N ILE A 409 -7.31 -9.50 13.69
CA ILE A 409 -7.12 -9.18 15.11
C ILE A 409 -8.29 -8.33 15.64
N ALA A 410 -8.87 -7.43 14.85
CA ALA A 410 -10.08 -6.69 15.23
C ALA A 410 -11.24 -7.63 15.55
N ASN A 411 -11.44 -8.66 14.71
CA ASN A 411 -12.44 -9.69 14.91
C ASN A 411 -12.15 -10.61 16.11
N ASP A 412 -10.89 -11.03 16.32
CA ASP A 412 -10.49 -11.82 17.50
C ASP A 412 -10.71 -11.06 18.82
N LEU A 413 -10.54 -9.73 18.82
CA LEU A 413 -10.72 -8.87 20.00
C LEU A 413 -12.16 -8.36 20.16
N ASN A 414 -13.01 -8.48 19.13
CA ASN A 414 -14.35 -7.88 19.05
C ASN A 414 -14.34 -6.35 19.37
N ASP A 415 -13.35 -5.61 18.85
CA ASP A 415 -13.23 -4.15 19.02
C ASP A 415 -13.73 -3.43 17.76
N GLU A 416 -14.98 -2.94 17.82
CA GLU A 416 -15.66 -2.25 16.71
C GLU A 416 -14.82 -1.10 16.13
N GLN A 417 -14.12 -0.32 16.97
CA GLN A 417 -13.33 0.82 16.50
C GLN A 417 -12.06 0.38 15.77
N LEU A 418 -11.47 -0.76 16.16
CA LEU A 418 -10.35 -1.35 15.44
C LEU A 418 -10.82 -1.99 14.11
N ALA A 419 -12.03 -2.54 14.07
CA ALA A 419 -12.64 -3.07 12.84
C ALA A 419 -12.97 -1.94 11.84
N ASP A 420 -13.59 -0.84 12.30
CA ASP A 420 -13.83 0.37 11.50
C ASP A 420 -12.53 0.95 10.93
N TYR A 421 -11.47 0.99 11.76
CA TYR A 421 -10.14 1.41 11.30
C TYR A 421 -9.59 0.46 10.24
N ALA A 422 -9.62 -0.86 10.48
CA ALA A 422 -9.15 -1.87 9.51
C ALA A 422 -9.92 -1.83 8.18
N ALA A 423 -11.25 -1.68 8.23
CA ALA A 423 -12.10 -1.56 7.06
C ALA A 423 -11.78 -0.29 6.25
N THR A 424 -11.56 0.84 6.93
CA THR A 424 -11.15 2.08 6.29
C THR A 424 -9.76 1.94 5.66
N GLN A 425 -8.79 1.32 6.36
CA GLN A 425 -7.45 1.07 5.82
C GLN A 425 -7.47 0.16 4.58
N SER A 426 -8.31 -0.88 4.54
CA SER A 426 -8.51 -1.69 3.32
C SER A 426 -9.07 -0.82 2.20
N SER A 427 -10.20 -0.15 2.41
CA SER A 427 -10.86 0.70 1.41
C SER A 427 -9.91 1.76 0.80
N VAL A 428 -9.06 2.38 1.62
CA VAL A 428 -8.07 3.37 1.16
C VAL A 428 -6.87 2.72 0.46
N PHE A 429 -6.48 1.49 0.82
CA PHE A 429 -5.42 0.74 0.13
C PHE A 429 -5.88 0.17 -1.21
N ASP A 430 -7.05 -0.45 -1.24
CA ASP A 430 -7.70 -1.01 -2.43
C ASP A 430 -8.05 0.08 -3.47
N SER A 431 -8.20 1.34 -3.04
CA SER A 431 -8.36 2.52 -3.92
C SER A 431 -7.06 3.27 -4.25
N GLN A 432 -5.94 2.97 -3.59
CA GLN A 432 -4.61 3.49 -3.95
C GLN A 432 -3.75 2.50 -4.77
N LEU A 433 -4.10 1.22 -4.80
CA LEU A 433 -3.47 0.24 -5.68
C LEU A 433 -4.03 0.31 -7.12
N PRO A 434 -3.18 0.43 -8.16
CA PRO A 434 -3.57 -0.04 -9.48
C PRO A 434 -3.82 -1.55 -9.39
N THR A 435 -4.97 -2.01 -9.87
CA THR A 435 -5.62 -3.22 -9.33
C THR A 435 -4.90 -4.53 -9.73
N GLN A 436 -4.04 -5.05 -8.86
CA GLN A 436 -3.48 -6.41 -8.96
C GLN A 436 -4.39 -7.43 -8.24
N SER A 437 -5.26 -8.09 -9.01
CA SER A 437 -6.21 -9.09 -8.53
C SER A 437 -5.53 -10.46 -8.32
N ASN A 438 -4.79 -10.61 -7.23
CA ASN A 438 -4.01 -11.81 -6.96
C ASN A 438 -4.83 -12.94 -6.27
N THR A 439 -5.69 -13.61 -7.04
CA THR A 439 -6.17 -15.00 -6.82
C THR A 439 -6.77 -15.53 -8.14
N ASP A 440 -5.91 -15.96 -9.09
CA ASP A 440 -6.20 -16.92 -10.20
C ASP A 440 -5.04 -17.05 -11.21
N ASP A 441 -4.06 -16.13 -11.22
CA ASP A 441 -3.04 -16.00 -12.30
C ASP A 441 -2.06 -17.19 -12.44
N ASP A 442 -1.96 -18.05 -11.43
CA ASP A 442 -1.11 -19.26 -11.44
C ASP A 442 -1.46 -20.21 -12.61
N GLY A 443 -2.70 -20.16 -13.10
CA GLY A 443 -3.15 -20.91 -14.28
C GLY A 443 -2.62 -20.37 -15.61
N VAL A 444 -2.66 -19.05 -15.82
CA VAL A 444 -2.31 -18.41 -17.10
C VAL A 444 -0.81 -18.43 -17.33
N VAL A 445 -0.02 -18.15 -16.29
CA VAL A 445 1.45 -18.27 -16.34
C VAL A 445 1.86 -19.73 -16.59
N SER A 446 1.14 -20.70 -16.02
CA SER A 446 1.39 -22.13 -16.26
C SER A 446 1.11 -22.54 -17.71
N GLU A 447 0.03 -22.05 -18.33
CA GLU A 447 -0.26 -22.29 -19.74
C GLU A 447 0.77 -21.64 -20.66
N ALA A 448 1.18 -20.40 -20.38
CA ALA A 448 2.22 -19.70 -21.14
C ALA A 448 3.59 -20.41 -21.06
N LEU A 449 3.97 -20.92 -19.89
CA LEU A 449 5.17 -21.75 -19.73
C LEU A 449 5.06 -23.06 -20.54
N ALA A 450 3.93 -23.75 -20.44
CA ALA A 450 3.69 -24.99 -21.18
C ALA A 450 3.74 -24.79 -22.71
N PHE A 451 3.21 -23.66 -23.22
CA PHE A 451 3.29 -23.29 -24.63
C PHE A 451 4.73 -23.11 -25.12
N LEU A 452 5.62 -22.56 -24.28
CA LEU A 452 7.05 -22.43 -24.53
C LEU A 452 7.85 -23.71 -24.26
N GLY A 453 7.21 -24.79 -23.78
CA GLY A 453 7.84 -26.08 -23.48
C GLY A 453 8.53 -26.16 -22.11
N LEU A 454 8.18 -25.27 -21.19
CA LEU A 454 8.70 -25.18 -19.82
C LEU A 454 7.71 -25.79 -18.80
N GLN A 455 8.11 -25.91 -17.53
CA GLN A 455 7.30 -26.52 -16.47
C GLN A 455 6.96 -25.49 -15.37
N PRO A 456 5.68 -25.41 -14.92
CA PRO A 456 5.30 -24.52 -13.83
C PRO A 456 5.70 -25.03 -12.44
N PRO A 457 5.69 -24.16 -11.40
CA PRO A 457 5.53 -22.70 -11.48
C PRO A 457 6.81 -22.03 -12.03
N ASN A 458 6.73 -20.74 -12.37
CA ASN A 458 7.86 -20.05 -13.01
C ASN A 458 9.10 -19.97 -12.10
N LYS A 459 10.16 -20.69 -12.48
CA LYS A 459 11.46 -20.73 -11.79
C LYS A 459 12.64 -20.42 -12.72
N TYR A 460 12.35 -19.85 -13.90
CA TYR A 460 13.35 -19.61 -14.96
C TYR A 460 13.80 -18.15 -14.97
N ASN A 461 15.08 -17.91 -15.22
CA ASN A 461 15.57 -16.57 -15.48
C ASN A 461 15.11 -16.08 -16.87
N ALA A 462 15.09 -14.75 -17.07
CA ALA A 462 14.62 -14.16 -18.32
C ALA A 462 15.39 -14.67 -19.56
N GLU A 463 16.68 -14.95 -19.43
CA GLU A 463 17.52 -15.51 -20.50
C GLU A 463 17.06 -16.91 -20.95
N THR A 464 16.68 -17.78 -20.01
CA THR A 464 16.16 -19.13 -20.32
C THR A 464 14.80 -19.06 -21.01
N LEU A 465 13.94 -18.11 -20.61
CA LEU A 465 12.66 -17.85 -21.27
C LEU A 465 12.84 -17.31 -22.69
N VAL A 466 13.78 -16.38 -22.90
CA VAL A 466 14.15 -15.90 -24.24
C VAL A 466 14.74 -17.03 -25.09
N ALA A 467 15.53 -17.95 -24.51
CA ALA A 467 16.05 -19.11 -25.22
C ALA A 467 14.92 -20.08 -25.65
N ALA A 468 13.96 -20.38 -24.76
CA ALA A 468 12.79 -21.19 -25.07
C ALA A 468 11.90 -20.55 -26.15
N PHE A 469 11.68 -19.24 -26.08
CA PHE A 469 10.99 -18.45 -27.10
C PHE A 469 11.69 -18.51 -28.47
N ARG A 470 13.01 -18.29 -28.52
CA ARG A 470 13.82 -18.44 -29.75
C ARG A 470 13.73 -19.85 -30.33
N GLN A 471 13.78 -20.88 -29.48
CA GLN A 471 13.60 -22.27 -29.89
C GLN A 471 12.20 -22.50 -30.50
N LYS A 472 11.14 -22.05 -29.82
CA LYS A 472 9.74 -22.16 -30.29
C LYS A 472 9.55 -21.49 -31.65
N LEU A 473 10.10 -20.28 -31.84
CA LEU A 473 10.10 -19.59 -33.14
C LEU A 473 10.86 -20.33 -34.24
N SER A 474 11.98 -21.00 -33.91
CA SER A 474 12.76 -21.79 -34.87
C SER A 474 12.06 -23.08 -35.32
N GLN A 475 11.17 -23.63 -34.48
CA GLN A 475 10.44 -24.88 -34.70
C GLN A 475 9.06 -24.66 -35.33
N GLU A 476 8.34 -23.61 -34.89
CA GLU A 476 6.98 -23.28 -35.33
C GLU A 476 6.84 -21.79 -35.70
N PRO A 477 7.50 -21.31 -36.78
CA PRO A 477 7.53 -19.89 -37.15
C PRO A 477 6.16 -19.27 -37.48
N LYS A 478 5.14 -20.09 -37.79
CA LYS A 478 3.73 -19.68 -37.89
C LYS A 478 3.18 -19.11 -36.57
N MET A 479 3.59 -19.67 -35.42
CA MET A 479 3.08 -19.33 -34.09
C MET A 479 3.73 -18.06 -33.50
N ALA A 480 4.42 -17.25 -34.32
CA ALA A 480 5.26 -16.16 -33.82
C ALA A 480 4.50 -15.10 -33.02
N ASN A 481 3.27 -14.76 -33.42
CA ASN A 481 2.43 -13.80 -32.71
C ASN A 481 1.98 -14.35 -31.34
N SER A 482 1.53 -15.61 -31.29
CA SER A 482 1.16 -16.27 -30.04
C SER A 482 2.35 -16.45 -29.10
N ALA A 483 3.52 -16.80 -29.62
CA ALA A 483 4.75 -16.91 -28.83
C ALA A 483 5.16 -15.56 -28.20
N ARG A 484 4.97 -14.43 -28.91
CA ARG A 484 5.17 -13.09 -28.36
C ARG A 484 4.17 -12.76 -27.25
N GLN A 485 2.89 -13.11 -27.44
CA GLN A 485 1.84 -12.92 -26.44
C GLN A 485 2.12 -13.72 -25.15
N MET A 486 2.55 -14.98 -25.27
CA MET A 486 2.92 -15.79 -24.10
C MET A 486 4.17 -15.24 -23.37
N LEU A 487 5.16 -14.71 -24.10
CA LEU A 487 6.31 -14.05 -23.48
C LEU A 487 5.94 -12.72 -22.79
N LEU A 488 4.96 -11.99 -23.35
CA LEU A 488 4.37 -10.78 -22.75
C LEU A 488 3.62 -11.08 -21.45
N LEU A 489 2.83 -12.15 -21.41
CA LEU A 489 2.12 -12.59 -20.18
C LEU A 489 3.12 -12.93 -19.06
N ILE A 490 4.17 -13.70 -19.37
CA ILE A 490 5.22 -14.07 -18.39
C ILE A 490 6.05 -12.86 -17.95
N ALA A 491 6.15 -11.80 -18.77
CA ALA A 491 6.73 -10.53 -18.35
C ALA A 491 5.79 -9.78 -17.39
N GLN A 492 4.50 -9.69 -17.72
CA GLN A 492 3.49 -8.98 -16.95
C GLN A 492 3.22 -9.59 -15.57
N SER A 493 3.43 -10.90 -15.40
CA SER A 493 3.28 -11.61 -14.12
C SER A 493 4.49 -11.51 -13.17
N SER A 494 5.49 -10.68 -13.47
CA SER A 494 6.70 -10.49 -12.66
C SER A 494 6.77 -9.08 -12.07
N THR A 495 7.35 -8.93 -10.88
CA THR A 495 7.57 -7.62 -10.21
C THR A 495 9.02 -7.13 -10.28
N ASP A 496 9.90 -7.84 -10.98
CA ASP A 496 11.29 -7.42 -11.22
C ASP A 496 11.41 -6.64 -12.54
N ASP A 497 11.64 -5.33 -12.44
CA ASP A 497 11.81 -4.41 -13.58
C ASP A 497 12.86 -4.90 -14.60
N THR A 498 13.95 -5.53 -14.13
CA THR A 498 15.04 -6.01 -15.00
C THR A 498 14.63 -7.27 -15.75
N TYR A 499 13.90 -8.16 -15.08
CA TYR A 499 13.30 -9.35 -15.66
C TYR A 499 12.23 -8.97 -16.70
N GLN A 500 11.33 -8.04 -16.36
CA GLN A 500 10.34 -7.50 -17.29
C GLN A 500 11.02 -6.91 -18.53
N ALA A 501 12.00 -6.02 -18.35
CA ALA A 501 12.65 -5.31 -19.45
C ALA A 501 13.30 -6.27 -20.48
N ILE A 502 13.95 -7.34 -20.02
CA ILE A 502 14.57 -8.34 -20.90
C ILE A 502 13.52 -9.07 -21.74
N LEU A 503 12.41 -9.50 -21.13
CA LEU A 503 11.33 -10.22 -21.82
C LEU A 503 10.57 -9.31 -22.79
N LEU A 504 10.23 -8.09 -22.36
CA LEU A 504 9.55 -7.07 -23.17
C LEU A 504 10.41 -6.63 -24.37
N MET A 505 11.74 -6.58 -24.23
CA MET A 505 12.65 -6.21 -25.32
C MET A 505 12.61 -7.22 -26.49
N GLU A 506 12.45 -8.52 -26.24
CA GLU A 506 12.27 -9.53 -27.29
C GLU A 506 10.82 -9.65 -27.77
N ALA A 507 9.84 -9.46 -26.88
CA ALA A 507 8.42 -9.58 -27.21
C ALA A 507 7.88 -8.39 -28.04
N ASN A 508 8.15 -7.15 -27.61
CA ASN A 508 7.67 -5.91 -28.24
C ASN A 508 8.71 -5.23 -29.15
N GLY A 509 10.00 -5.56 -29.03
CA GLY A 509 11.04 -4.98 -29.88
C GLY A 509 11.02 -5.49 -31.31
N LYS A 510 11.70 -4.77 -32.22
CA LYS A 510 12.13 -5.35 -33.50
C LYS A 510 12.90 -6.65 -33.20
N MET A 511 12.62 -7.72 -33.96
CA MET A 511 13.20 -9.04 -33.73
C MET A 511 14.73 -8.95 -33.54
N SER A 512 15.24 -9.43 -32.41
CA SER A 512 16.67 -9.28 -32.12
C SER A 512 17.52 -10.07 -33.12
N VAL A 513 18.77 -9.65 -33.30
CA VAL A 513 19.70 -10.29 -34.24
C VAL A 513 19.97 -11.76 -33.87
N ALA A 514 19.97 -12.09 -32.57
CA ALA A 514 20.08 -13.46 -32.09
C ALA A 514 18.81 -14.28 -32.42
N THR A 515 17.63 -13.71 -32.18
CA THR A 515 16.34 -14.32 -32.52
C THR A 515 16.19 -14.52 -34.04
N ALA A 516 16.61 -13.55 -34.85
CA ALA A 516 16.62 -13.66 -36.32
C ALA A 516 17.58 -14.75 -36.83
N LYS A 517 18.79 -14.86 -36.25
CA LYS A 517 19.73 -15.97 -36.55
C LYS A 517 19.12 -17.33 -36.21
N ALA A 518 18.47 -17.46 -35.05
CA ALA A 518 17.79 -18.69 -34.63
C ALA A 518 16.64 -19.08 -35.58
N VAL A 519 15.77 -18.13 -35.93
CA VAL A 519 14.66 -18.34 -36.89
C VAL A 519 15.18 -18.77 -38.27
N LEU A 520 16.29 -18.18 -38.75
CA LEU A 520 16.91 -18.59 -40.01
C LEU A 520 17.72 -19.91 -39.91
N GLY A 521 17.92 -20.45 -38.71
CA GLY A 521 18.65 -21.70 -38.49
C GLY A 521 20.18 -21.55 -38.55
N MET A 522 20.70 -20.36 -38.27
CA MET A 522 22.13 -20.05 -38.31
C MET A 522 22.77 -20.21 -36.93
N LYS A 523 24.05 -20.59 -36.90
CA LYS A 523 24.86 -20.55 -35.67
C LYS A 523 25.13 -19.11 -35.25
N GLU A 524 25.27 -18.86 -33.95
CA GLU A 524 25.47 -17.50 -33.41
C GLU A 524 26.74 -16.84 -33.96
N ASP A 525 27.85 -17.57 -34.11
CA ASP A 525 29.10 -17.11 -34.73
C ASP A 525 29.03 -16.95 -36.27
N GLY A 526 27.89 -17.23 -36.89
CA GLY A 526 27.71 -17.15 -38.34
C GLY A 526 27.93 -15.74 -38.89
N SER A 527 28.77 -15.63 -39.94
CA SER A 527 29.00 -14.35 -40.62
C SER A 527 27.73 -13.87 -41.33
N LEU A 528 27.49 -12.55 -41.30
CA LEU A 528 26.31 -11.92 -41.90
C LEU A 528 26.46 -11.73 -43.43
N GLY A 529 27.04 -12.72 -44.11
CA GLY A 529 27.33 -12.71 -45.53
C GLY A 529 26.16 -13.17 -46.43
N PRO A 530 26.41 -13.40 -47.73
CA PRO A 530 25.37 -13.81 -48.69
C PRO A 530 24.69 -15.14 -48.36
N GLU A 531 25.28 -15.96 -47.49
CA GLU A 531 24.68 -17.20 -46.96
C GLU A 531 23.38 -16.94 -46.19
N VAL A 532 23.27 -15.82 -45.44
CA VAL A 532 22.03 -15.42 -44.76
C VAL A 532 20.90 -15.27 -45.78
N VAL A 533 21.19 -14.59 -46.90
CA VAL A 533 20.22 -14.26 -47.95
C VAL A 533 19.80 -15.52 -48.71
N ALA A 534 20.74 -16.43 -48.95
CA ALA A 534 20.45 -17.74 -49.54
C ALA A 534 19.59 -18.62 -48.62
N ALA A 535 19.90 -18.66 -47.32
CA ALA A 535 19.11 -19.40 -46.32
C ALA A 535 17.67 -18.86 -46.20
N ALA A 536 17.52 -17.54 -46.08
CA ALA A 536 16.21 -16.89 -46.01
C ALA A 536 15.39 -17.12 -47.29
N ARG A 537 15.97 -16.92 -48.48
CA ARG A 537 15.29 -17.20 -49.76
C ARG A 537 14.86 -18.66 -49.87
N ASN A 538 15.71 -19.61 -49.48
CA ASN A 538 15.35 -21.03 -49.50
C ASN A 538 14.19 -21.33 -48.53
N LYS A 539 14.18 -20.80 -47.30
CA LYS A 539 13.05 -20.98 -46.37
C LYS A 539 11.74 -20.35 -46.90
N ILE A 540 11.80 -19.14 -47.44
CA ILE A 540 10.64 -18.43 -48.02
C ILE A 540 10.09 -19.15 -49.26
N ALA A 541 10.95 -19.77 -50.07
CA ALA A 541 10.55 -20.55 -51.24
C ALA A 541 10.06 -21.97 -50.93
N LEU A 542 10.44 -22.54 -49.76
CA LEU A 542 10.01 -23.85 -49.31
C LEU A 542 8.72 -23.83 -48.48
N SER A 543 8.41 -22.71 -47.81
CA SER A 543 7.13 -22.55 -47.12
C SER A 543 6.00 -22.19 -48.09
N ASN A 544 4.83 -22.78 -47.87
CA ASN A 544 3.59 -22.41 -48.54
C ASN A 544 2.69 -21.51 -47.67
N ASP A 545 3.07 -21.27 -46.42
CA ASP A 545 2.26 -20.58 -45.42
C ASP A 545 2.54 -19.06 -45.42
N LYS A 546 1.54 -18.25 -45.09
CA LYS A 546 1.66 -16.77 -45.11
C LYS A 546 2.35 -16.22 -43.85
N GLU A 547 2.12 -16.85 -42.71
CA GLU A 547 2.58 -16.42 -41.39
C GLU A 547 4.03 -16.87 -41.18
N GLU A 548 4.40 -18.07 -41.61
CA GLU A 548 5.81 -18.48 -41.66
C GLU A 548 6.66 -17.55 -42.53
N LYS A 549 6.16 -17.20 -43.73
CA LYS A 549 6.85 -16.26 -44.63
C LYS A 549 6.99 -14.88 -44.04
N ALA A 550 5.99 -14.38 -43.31
CA ALA A 550 6.10 -13.13 -42.58
C ALA A 550 7.23 -13.20 -41.54
N THR A 551 7.27 -14.24 -40.69
CA THR A 551 8.32 -14.46 -39.69
C THR A 551 9.73 -14.57 -40.30
N TYR A 552 9.89 -15.21 -41.47
CA TYR A 552 11.17 -15.25 -42.18
C TYR A 552 11.57 -13.91 -42.81
N LEU A 553 10.61 -13.11 -43.28
CA LEU A 553 10.87 -11.76 -43.81
C LEU A 553 11.20 -10.77 -42.70
N ASP A 554 10.55 -10.86 -41.54
CA ASP A 554 10.86 -10.06 -40.34
C ASP A 554 12.30 -10.36 -39.84
N ALA A 555 12.72 -11.63 -39.85
CA ALA A 555 14.09 -12.02 -39.51
C ALA A 555 15.12 -11.48 -40.52
N LEU A 556 14.79 -11.46 -41.82
CA LEU A 556 15.65 -10.89 -42.86
C LEU A 556 15.73 -9.36 -42.75
N GLU A 557 14.63 -8.70 -42.38
CA GLU A 557 14.56 -7.25 -42.18
C GLU A 557 15.40 -6.79 -40.98
N ALA A 558 15.35 -7.52 -39.85
CA ALA A 558 16.19 -7.26 -38.68
C ALA A 558 17.70 -7.33 -39.01
N ILE A 559 18.11 -8.26 -39.87
CA ILE A 559 19.50 -8.37 -40.33
C ILE A 559 19.85 -7.29 -41.36
N ALA A 560 18.89 -6.89 -42.21
CA ALA A 560 19.05 -5.77 -43.15
C ALA A 560 19.17 -4.41 -42.45
N ASP A 561 18.51 -4.23 -41.30
CA ASP A 561 18.69 -3.08 -40.41
C ASP A 561 20.10 -3.04 -39.81
N LEU A 562 20.58 -4.14 -39.21
CA LEU A 562 21.93 -4.20 -38.61
C LEU A 562 23.04 -3.99 -39.66
N THR A 563 22.92 -4.62 -40.83
CA THR A 563 23.93 -4.51 -41.90
C THR A 563 23.79 -3.22 -42.71
N ASN A 564 22.73 -2.44 -42.49
CA ASN A 564 22.33 -1.26 -43.26
C ASN A 564 22.31 -1.48 -44.79
N ALA A 565 22.04 -2.72 -45.21
CA ALA A 565 22.10 -3.15 -46.60
C ALA A 565 20.80 -2.76 -47.34
N MET A 566 20.81 -1.62 -48.02
CA MET A 566 19.64 -1.10 -48.77
C MET A 566 19.10 -2.12 -49.78
N ASP A 567 19.98 -2.84 -50.48
CA ASP A 567 19.61 -3.91 -51.43
C ASP A 567 18.76 -5.01 -50.77
N LEU A 568 19.05 -5.32 -49.50
CA LEU A 568 18.30 -6.32 -48.72
C LEU A 568 16.95 -5.77 -48.24
N LYS A 569 16.88 -4.49 -47.85
CA LYS A 569 15.61 -3.84 -47.52
C LYS A 569 14.68 -3.76 -48.73
N GLN A 570 15.22 -3.42 -49.90
CA GLN A 570 14.47 -3.43 -51.16
C GLN A 570 14.00 -4.85 -51.53
N LEU A 571 14.85 -5.87 -51.34
CA LEU A 571 14.47 -7.28 -51.55
C LEU A 571 13.33 -7.72 -50.62
N VAL A 572 13.37 -7.37 -49.33
CA VAL A 572 12.30 -7.69 -48.36
C VAL A 572 10.98 -7.02 -48.79
N ALA A 573 11.03 -5.74 -49.17
CA ALA A 573 9.84 -5.02 -49.63
C ALA A 573 9.22 -5.67 -50.89
N THR A 574 10.05 -6.03 -51.88
CA THR A 574 9.59 -6.77 -53.07
C THR A 574 8.97 -8.12 -52.70
N GLN A 575 9.61 -8.90 -51.83
CA GLN A 575 9.11 -10.22 -51.43
C GLN A 575 7.83 -10.17 -50.58
N ARG A 576 7.66 -9.15 -49.72
CA ARG A 576 6.37 -8.90 -49.02
C ARG A 576 5.25 -8.61 -50.04
N GLN A 577 5.53 -7.77 -51.04
CA GLN A 577 4.58 -7.43 -52.11
C GLN A 577 4.23 -8.65 -52.98
N GLU A 578 5.23 -9.44 -53.42
CA GLU A 578 5.04 -10.64 -54.24
C GLU A 578 4.23 -11.75 -53.53
N ASN A 579 4.34 -11.87 -52.21
CA ASN A 579 3.59 -12.84 -51.41
C ASN A 579 2.27 -12.27 -50.81
N GLY A 580 1.91 -11.02 -51.12
CA GLY A 580 0.69 -10.38 -50.61
C GLY A 580 0.65 -10.24 -49.09
N ILE A 581 1.81 -10.08 -48.44
CA ILE A 581 1.95 -9.95 -46.98
C ILE A 581 1.88 -8.47 -46.62
N GLU A 582 0.80 -8.06 -45.95
CA GLU A 582 0.68 -6.70 -45.41
C GLU A 582 1.74 -6.45 -44.33
N ILE A 583 2.25 -5.23 -44.27
CA ILE A 583 3.25 -4.82 -43.28
C ILE A 583 2.57 -4.79 -41.89
N PRO A 584 3.16 -5.39 -40.84
CA PRO A 584 2.62 -5.32 -39.49
C PRO A 584 2.41 -3.87 -39.03
N LYS A 585 1.18 -3.56 -38.60
CA LYS A 585 0.81 -2.25 -38.05
C LYS A 585 1.57 -2.01 -36.75
N GLY A 586 2.67 -1.27 -36.82
CA GLY A 586 3.57 -1.00 -35.68
C GLY A 586 4.92 -0.40 -36.08
N SER A 587 5.43 -0.70 -37.29
CA SER A 587 6.54 0.08 -37.86
C SER A 587 6.01 1.36 -38.49
N ALA A 588 6.62 2.50 -38.15
CA ALA A 588 6.22 3.81 -38.66
C ALA A 588 6.41 3.89 -40.19
N VAL A 589 5.31 4.10 -40.91
CA VAL A 589 5.33 4.43 -42.35
C VAL A 589 5.63 5.93 -42.47
N PRO A 590 6.69 6.34 -43.21
CA PRO A 590 6.85 7.73 -43.59
C PRO A 590 5.72 8.16 -44.52
N ASP A 591 5.06 9.27 -44.18
CA ASP A 591 4.09 10.00 -45.01
C ASP A 591 2.85 9.23 -45.52
N ALA A 592 1.77 9.31 -44.73
CA ALA A 592 0.40 9.24 -45.24
C ALA A 592 -0.08 10.56 -45.89
N SER A 593 0.78 11.58 -45.95
CA SER A 593 0.47 12.97 -46.37
C SER A 593 0.18 13.14 -47.87
N GLY A 594 0.47 12.13 -48.71
CA GLY A 594 0.37 12.20 -50.17
C GLY A 594 -0.96 11.76 -50.80
N ARG A 595 -2.02 11.49 -50.02
CA ARG A 595 -3.35 11.19 -50.58
C ARG A 595 -4.24 12.45 -50.60
N PRO A 596 -4.88 12.79 -51.73
CA PRO A 596 -5.81 13.92 -51.76
C PRO A 596 -6.99 13.64 -50.81
N ALA A 597 -7.33 14.60 -49.96
CA ALA A 597 -8.44 14.42 -49.03
C ALA A 597 -9.77 14.34 -49.77
N ASN A 598 -10.63 13.41 -49.32
CA ASN A 598 -12.01 13.40 -49.74
C ASN A 598 -12.78 14.48 -48.96
N TYR A 599 -13.10 15.60 -49.61
CA TYR A 599 -13.84 16.70 -48.99
C TYR A 599 -15.28 16.33 -48.56
N ASP A 600 -15.80 15.19 -49.02
CA ASP A 600 -17.09 14.66 -48.57
C ASP A 600 -16.98 13.85 -47.27
N LEU A 601 -15.77 13.73 -46.70
CA LEU A 601 -15.50 13.17 -45.38
C LEU A 601 -14.92 14.25 -44.43
N PRO A 602 -15.34 14.26 -43.15
CA PRO A 602 -14.73 15.12 -42.14
C PRO A 602 -13.29 14.68 -41.84
N VAL A 603 -12.52 15.58 -41.23
CA VAL A 603 -11.09 15.40 -40.94
C VAL A 603 -10.90 14.42 -39.77
N GLY A 604 -9.98 13.46 -39.87
CA GLY A 604 -9.56 12.60 -38.75
C GLY A 604 -8.58 13.29 -37.79
N LEU A 605 -8.24 12.67 -36.65
CA LEU A 605 -7.20 13.19 -35.73
C LEU A 605 -5.97 12.27 -35.65
N GLU A 606 -4.79 12.83 -35.82
CA GLU A 606 -3.53 12.14 -35.52
C GLU A 606 -3.33 11.99 -34.01
N ASN A 607 -2.83 10.83 -33.58
CA ASN A 607 -2.71 10.49 -32.16
C ASN A 607 -1.35 10.92 -31.58
N ILE A 608 -1.33 11.43 -30.35
CA ILE A 608 -0.17 12.04 -29.69
C ILE A 608 0.31 11.14 -28.53
N GLY A 609 0.88 10.00 -28.89
CA GLY A 609 1.10 8.88 -27.97
C GLY A 609 -0.22 8.18 -27.68
N ASN A 610 -0.49 7.85 -26.41
CA ASN A 610 -1.72 7.17 -25.99
C ASN A 610 -2.84 8.19 -25.72
N THR A 611 -3.43 8.79 -26.78
CA THR A 611 -4.49 9.83 -26.64
C THR A 611 -5.74 9.58 -27.50
N CYS A 612 -6.01 8.34 -27.90
CA CYS A 612 -7.20 8.00 -28.70
C CYS A 612 -8.53 8.31 -27.98
N TYR A 613 -8.55 8.29 -26.65
CA TYR A 613 -9.70 8.73 -25.83
C TYR A 613 -9.97 10.23 -26.01
N LEU A 614 -8.93 11.07 -25.94
CA LEU A 614 -9.02 12.52 -26.16
C LEU A 614 -9.43 12.84 -27.61
N ASN A 615 -8.85 12.14 -28.60
CA ASN A 615 -9.26 12.28 -30.01
C ASN A 615 -10.75 11.95 -30.21
N SER A 616 -11.25 10.89 -29.57
CA SER A 616 -12.66 10.49 -29.63
C SER A 616 -13.59 11.54 -29.00
N LEU A 617 -13.18 12.14 -27.87
CA LEU A 617 -13.91 13.22 -27.21
C LEU A 617 -13.92 14.52 -28.02
N LEU A 618 -12.77 14.94 -28.58
CA LEU A 618 -12.66 16.15 -29.40
C LEU A 618 -13.51 16.07 -30.67
N GLN A 619 -13.50 14.91 -31.36
CA GLN A 619 -14.37 14.65 -32.51
C GLN A 619 -15.86 14.69 -32.13
N TYR A 620 -16.24 14.10 -31.01
CA TYR A 620 -17.61 14.18 -30.50
C TYR A 620 -18.03 15.63 -30.21
N LEU A 621 -17.23 16.36 -29.43
CA LEU A 621 -17.52 17.73 -29.00
C LEU A 621 -17.63 18.70 -30.18
N PHE A 622 -16.84 18.52 -31.23
CA PHE A 622 -16.94 19.29 -32.47
C PHE A 622 -18.32 19.15 -33.16
N THR A 623 -19.05 18.06 -32.94
CA THR A 623 -20.42 17.89 -33.46
C THR A 623 -21.52 18.51 -32.59
N VAL A 624 -21.19 18.95 -31.37
CA VAL A 624 -22.14 19.61 -30.46
C VAL A 624 -22.13 21.12 -30.69
N LYS A 625 -23.21 21.66 -31.26
CA LYS A 625 -23.32 23.06 -31.71
C LYS A 625 -22.99 24.06 -30.59
N PRO A 626 -23.58 24.01 -29.38
CA PRO A 626 -23.19 24.91 -28.28
C PRO A 626 -21.69 24.92 -27.94
N VAL A 627 -20.99 23.79 -28.05
CA VAL A 627 -19.55 23.72 -27.76
C VAL A 627 -18.74 24.30 -28.92
N ARG A 628 -19.08 23.92 -30.16
CA ARG A 628 -18.41 24.44 -31.37
C ARG A 628 -18.62 25.96 -31.51
N ASP A 629 -19.84 26.44 -31.27
CA ASP A 629 -20.18 27.87 -31.34
C ASP A 629 -19.40 28.68 -30.28
N ILE A 630 -19.25 28.16 -29.05
CA ILE A 630 -18.42 28.78 -28.01
C ILE A 630 -16.94 28.78 -28.39
N ALA A 631 -16.41 27.66 -28.92
CA ALA A 631 -15.00 27.58 -29.29
C ALA A 631 -14.66 28.50 -30.48
N LEU A 632 -15.43 28.45 -31.57
CA LEU A 632 -15.20 29.27 -32.77
C LEU A 632 -15.43 30.77 -32.52
N ASN A 633 -16.28 31.14 -31.55
CA ASN A 633 -16.58 32.54 -31.21
C ASN A 633 -16.07 32.93 -29.82
N TYR A 634 -14.97 32.31 -29.34
CA TYR A 634 -14.57 32.34 -27.94
C TYR A 634 -14.45 33.74 -27.32
N GLU A 635 -13.91 34.72 -28.06
CA GLU A 635 -13.78 36.11 -27.57
C GLU A 635 -15.11 36.78 -27.18
N ASN A 636 -16.27 36.29 -27.66
CA ASN A 636 -17.59 36.76 -27.23
C ASN A 636 -18.04 36.19 -25.86
N PHE A 637 -17.48 35.04 -25.45
CA PHE A 637 -17.86 34.30 -24.23
C PHE A 637 -16.79 34.36 -23.13
N LYS A 638 -15.54 34.57 -23.52
CA LYS A 638 -14.30 34.67 -22.72
C LYS A 638 -14.45 35.49 -21.44
N LEU A 639 -14.10 34.90 -20.29
CA LEU A 639 -14.02 35.60 -19.00
C LEU A 639 -12.76 36.49 -18.94
N GLU A 640 -12.86 37.67 -18.31
CA GLU A 640 -11.70 38.56 -18.11
C GLU A 640 -10.81 38.04 -16.97
N LEU A 641 -9.49 38.10 -17.14
CA LEU A 641 -8.49 37.66 -16.13
C LEU A 641 -8.23 38.70 -15.03
N ASP A 642 -9.25 39.45 -14.60
CA ASP A 642 -9.12 40.39 -13.47
C ASP A 642 -9.46 39.72 -12.14
N ASP A 643 -8.76 40.13 -11.07
CA ASP A 643 -8.86 39.51 -9.74
C ASP A 643 -10.25 39.68 -9.07
N LYS A 644 -11.19 40.44 -9.66
CA LYS A 644 -12.58 40.53 -9.20
C LYS A 644 -13.45 39.52 -9.95
N SER A 645 -13.36 39.47 -11.28
CA SER A 645 -14.06 38.47 -12.09
C SER A 645 -13.68 37.04 -11.70
N ILE A 646 -12.39 36.77 -11.45
CA ILE A 646 -11.92 35.46 -10.97
C ILE A 646 -12.58 35.09 -9.63
N LYS A 647 -12.59 36.01 -8.65
CA LYS A 647 -13.19 35.78 -7.32
C LYS A 647 -14.72 35.77 -7.29
N GLN A 648 -15.37 36.23 -8.36
CA GLN A 648 -16.82 36.19 -8.52
C GLN A 648 -17.30 34.98 -9.33
N ARG A 649 -16.41 34.23 -10.00
CA ARG A 649 -16.76 33.01 -10.71
C ARG A 649 -16.91 31.84 -9.73
N LEU A 650 -18.04 31.13 -9.83
CA LEU A 650 -18.33 29.91 -9.08
C LEU A 650 -18.64 28.80 -10.08
N LEU A 651 -17.89 27.70 -10.02
CA LEU A 651 -17.93 26.65 -11.03
C LEU A 651 -18.83 25.49 -10.60
N GLY A 652 -19.76 25.11 -11.49
CA GLY A 652 -20.68 23.98 -11.33
C GLY A 652 -21.69 24.10 -10.18
N GLY A 653 -22.51 23.06 -10.00
CA GLY A 653 -23.51 23.01 -8.93
C GLY A 653 -22.92 23.12 -7.50
N ASN A 654 -21.67 22.67 -7.34
CA ASN A 654 -20.95 22.71 -6.06
C ASN A 654 -20.33 24.09 -5.75
N LYS A 655 -20.42 25.07 -6.66
CA LYS A 655 -19.93 26.45 -6.49
C LYS A 655 -18.44 26.54 -6.12
N MET A 656 -17.59 25.76 -6.80
CA MET A 656 -16.15 25.80 -6.55
C MET A 656 -15.57 27.18 -6.90
N GLN A 657 -14.74 27.75 -6.01
CA GLN A 657 -14.04 29.02 -6.28
C GLN A 657 -12.92 28.78 -7.30
N MET A 658 -12.82 29.66 -8.29
CA MET A 658 -11.81 29.55 -9.34
C MET A 658 -10.47 30.17 -8.93
N ASP A 659 -9.37 29.44 -9.13
CA ASP A 659 -8.02 29.97 -8.97
C ASP A 659 -7.53 30.74 -10.22
N ARG A 660 -6.57 31.65 -10.04
CA ARG A 660 -5.94 32.40 -11.14
C ARG A 660 -5.13 31.50 -12.08
N GLY A 661 -4.41 30.50 -11.56
CA GLY A 661 -3.71 29.51 -12.38
C GLY A 661 -4.69 28.68 -13.22
N GLU A 662 -5.82 28.29 -12.63
CA GLU A 662 -6.91 27.60 -13.34
C GLU A 662 -7.54 28.46 -14.44
N ALA A 663 -7.81 29.74 -14.17
CA ALA A 663 -8.33 30.67 -15.18
C ALA A 663 -7.39 30.81 -16.40
N VAL A 664 -6.07 30.88 -16.17
CA VAL A 664 -5.07 30.97 -17.25
C VAL A 664 -5.00 29.67 -18.06
N VAL A 665 -5.01 28.48 -17.43
CA VAL A 665 -5.08 27.19 -18.16
C VAL A 665 -6.39 27.06 -18.94
N ALA A 666 -7.52 27.49 -18.36
CA ALA A 666 -8.83 27.44 -19.00
C ALA A 666 -8.91 28.33 -20.25
N GLN A 667 -8.41 29.57 -20.19
CA GLN A 667 -8.34 30.44 -21.37
C GLN A 667 -7.41 29.87 -22.43
N ALA A 668 -6.22 29.37 -22.06
CA ALA A 668 -5.30 28.74 -23.01
C ALA A 668 -5.92 27.52 -23.69
N PHE A 669 -6.61 26.66 -22.93
CA PHE A 669 -7.35 25.52 -23.48
C PHE A 669 -8.43 25.95 -24.49
N ALA A 670 -9.24 26.96 -24.17
CA ALA A 670 -10.31 27.42 -25.04
C ALA A 670 -9.79 28.02 -26.37
N GLN A 671 -8.64 28.71 -26.34
CA GLN A 671 -7.97 29.21 -27.53
C GLN A 671 -7.45 28.05 -28.42
N GLU A 672 -6.71 27.10 -27.85
CA GLU A 672 -6.19 25.94 -28.58
C GLU A 672 -7.32 25.06 -29.17
N LEU A 673 -8.48 24.99 -28.49
CA LEU A 673 -9.66 24.28 -28.97
C LEU A 673 -10.31 25.02 -30.15
N SER A 674 -10.34 26.35 -30.11
CA SER A 674 -10.77 27.19 -31.24
C SER A 674 -9.89 26.94 -32.46
N ASP A 675 -8.56 26.96 -32.29
CA ASP A 675 -7.62 26.69 -33.38
C ASP A 675 -7.79 25.28 -33.94
N LEU A 676 -7.98 24.26 -33.09
CA LEU A 676 -8.26 22.90 -33.56
C LEU A 676 -9.56 22.82 -34.36
N PHE A 677 -10.64 23.46 -33.91
CA PHE A 677 -11.93 23.42 -34.61
C PHE A 677 -11.89 24.18 -35.94
N ASN A 678 -11.21 25.33 -36.00
CA ASN A 678 -10.95 26.03 -37.27
C ASN A 678 -10.14 25.15 -38.25
N ASN A 679 -9.13 24.42 -37.76
CA ASN A 679 -8.37 23.48 -38.58
C ASN A 679 -9.21 22.26 -39.03
N LEU A 680 -10.16 21.78 -38.23
CA LEU A 680 -11.08 20.69 -38.61
C LEU A 680 -12.10 21.11 -39.68
N GLU A 681 -12.46 22.39 -39.76
CA GLU A 681 -13.30 22.90 -40.86
C GLU A 681 -12.50 23.17 -42.15
N THR A 682 -11.27 23.69 -42.06
CA THR A 682 -10.54 24.26 -43.21
C THR A 682 -9.44 23.39 -43.81
N SER A 683 -8.97 22.35 -43.10
CA SER A 683 -7.83 21.52 -43.53
C SER A 683 -8.05 20.82 -44.89
N ASP A 684 -6.98 20.72 -45.68
CA ASP A 684 -6.88 19.96 -46.92
C ASP A 684 -6.37 18.51 -46.73
N LYS A 685 -6.03 18.12 -45.49
CA LYS A 685 -5.42 16.82 -45.16
C LYS A 685 -6.44 15.78 -44.70
N VAL A 686 -6.13 14.49 -44.84
CA VAL A 686 -7.01 13.40 -44.38
C VAL A 686 -7.25 13.49 -42.87
N ALA A 687 -6.21 13.81 -42.10
CA ALA A 687 -6.26 14.07 -40.67
C ALA A 687 -5.49 15.35 -40.30
N THR A 688 -5.79 15.90 -39.12
CA THR A 688 -5.03 16.98 -38.47
C THR A 688 -4.52 16.49 -37.12
N ARG A 689 -3.47 17.13 -36.59
CA ARG A 689 -2.90 16.78 -35.28
C ARG A 689 -3.28 17.84 -34.25
N PRO A 690 -3.85 17.47 -33.08
CA PRO A 690 -4.03 18.41 -31.98
C PRO A 690 -2.69 19.00 -31.51
N SER A 691 -2.70 20.16 -30.87
CA SER A 691 -1.46 20.69 -30.28
C SER A 691 -1.09 19.92 -29.01
N GLN A 692 0.22 19.88 -28.68
CA GLN A 692 0.67 19.35 -27.39
C GLN A 692 0.13 20.21 -26.23
N ARG A 693 -0.02 21.52 -26.45
CA ARG A 693 -0.51 22.49 -25.45
C ARG A 693 -1.97 22.24 -25.08
N LEU A 694 -2.85 21.95 -26.05
CA LEU A 694 -4.22 21.50 -25.84
C LEU A 694 -4.27 20.25 -24.97
N ALA A 695 -3.50 19.22 -25.34
CA ALA A 695 -3.49 17.95 -24.61
C ALA A 695 -2.91 18.12 -23.19
N ASN A 696 -1.86 18.93 -23.01
CA ASN A 696 -1.31 19.23 -21.69
C ASN A 696 -2.32 20.00 -20.80
N ALA A 697 -3.11 20.93 -21.36
CA ALA A 697 -4.09 21.72 -20.60
C ALA A 697 -5.32 20.93 -20.10
N VAL A 698 -5.63 19.79 -20.74
CA VAL A 698 -6.70 18.86 -20.33
C VAL A 698 -6.17 17.81 -19.35
N LEU A 699 -5.03 17.19 -19.66
CA LEU A 699 -4.57 15.95 -19.01
C LEU A 699 -3.69 16.20 -17.76
N LEU A 700 -3.23 17.43 -17.54
CA LEU A 700 -2.42 17.82 -16.38
C LEU A 700 -3.21 18.70 -15.40
N SER A 701 -3.00 18.48 -14.10
CA SER A 701 -3.55 19.36 -13.07
C SER A 701 -2.79 20.70 -13.01
N THR A 702 -3.50 21.76 -12.63
CA THR A 702 -2.91 23.10 -12.39
C THR A 702 -1.81 23.07 -11.33
N HIS A 703 -1.95 22.23 -10.31
CA HIS A 703 -0.95 22.01 -9.27
C HIS A 703 0.33 21.36 -9.82
N THR A 704 0.21 20.39 -10.74
CA THR A 704 1.35 19.75 -11.42
C THR A 704 2.12 20.77 -12.28
N LEU A 705 1.39 21.55 -13.09
CA LEU A 705 1.95 22.59 -13.96
C LEU A 705 2.73 23.67 -13.19
N LEU A 706 2.31 23.98 -11.95
CA LEU A 706 2.99 24.97 -11.10
C LEU A 706 4.25 24.40 -10.43
N ASN A 707 4.21 23.16 -9.94
CA ASN A 707 5.26 22.60 -9.08
C ASN A 707 6.48 22.04 -9.82
N ASP A 708 6.30 21.39 -10.97
CA ASP A 708 7.42 20.76 -11.72
C ASP A 708 8.41 21.78 -12.33
N SER A 709 8.05 23.06 -12.34
CA SER A 709 8.83 24.19 -12.88
C SER A 709 10.22 24.39 -12.24
N LYS A 710 10.58 23.61 -11.20
CA LYS A 710 11.89 23.63 -10.54
C LYS A 710 12.90 22.60 -11.09
N SER A 711 12.52 21.74 -12.04
CA SER A 711 13.32 20.58 -12.49
C SER A 711 14.19 20.83 -13.74
N ALA A 712 14.31 22.07 -14.22
CA ALA A 712 15.09 22.41 -15.42
C ALA A 712 16.58 22.66 -15.10
N GLU A 713 17.39 21.60 -15.00
CA GLU A 713 18.86 21.75 -14.96
C GLU A 713 19.43 22.23 -16.32
N PRO A 714 20.30 23.26 -16.35
CA PRO A 714 20.87 23.77 -17.59
C PRO A 714 22.04 22.89 -18.08
N VAL A 715 21.89 22.30 -19.27
CA VAL A 715 22.94 21.51 -19.93
C VAL A 715 24.06 22.43 -20.47
N ALA A 716 24.99 22.81 -19.60
CA ALA A 716 26.07 23.76 -19.89
C ALA A 716 27.45 23.29 -19.40
N GLY A 717 27.90 22.11 -19.86
CA GLY A 717 29.29 21.68 -19.68
C GLY A 717 30.27 22.58 -20.47
N PRO A 718 31.37 23.09 -19.87
CA PRO A 718 32.24 24.07 -20.52
C PRO A 718 33.07 23.45 -21.66
N LYS A 719 32.91 23.97 -22.88
CA LYS A 719 33.81 23.68 -24.00
C LYS A 719 35.03 24.62 -23.95
N PRO A 720 36.26 24.13 -24.20
CA PRO A 720 37.47 24.96 -24.16
C PRO A 720 37.57 25.94 -25.35
N PRO A 721 38.33 27.04 -25.20
CA PRO A 721 38.47 28.07 -26.24
C PRO A 721 39.34 27.61 -27.43
N PRO A 722 39.18 28.23 -28.62
CA PRO A 722 39.89 27.84 -29.84
C PRO A 722 41.33 28.37 -29.91
N LEU A 723 42.22 27.60 -30.55
CA LEU A 723 43.61 27.98 -30.88
C LEU A 723 43.86 27.95 -32.40
N PRO A 724 44.51 28.97 -32.99
CA PRO A 724 44.84 28.98 -34.41
C PRO A 724 46.24 28.37 -34.74
N THR A 725 46.25 27.31 -35.56
CA THR A 725 47.26 26.97 -36.60
C THR A 725 48.78 26.98 -36.25
N ARG A 726 49.50 25.83 -36.18
CA ARG A 726 50.03 24.94 -37.29
C ARG A 726 51.49 25.34 -37.74
N PRO A 727 52.47 24.46 -38.15
CA PRO A 727 52.49 23.00 -38.45
C PRO A 727 53.61 22.19 -37.66
N PRO A 728 54.45 21.22 -38.18
CA PRO A 728 54.91 20.01 -37.42
C PRO A 728 56.50 19.87 -37.44
N PRO A 729 57.21 18.70 -37.42
CA PRO A 729 56.83 17.28 -37.23
C PRO A 729 57.77 16.37 -36.37
N GLU A 730 57.23 15.18 -36.02
CA GLU A 730 57.89 13.86 -35.86
C GLU A 730 58.96 13.55 -34.76
N PRO A 731 59.23 12.25 -34.43
CA PRO A 731 59.73 11.79 -33.12
C PRO A 731 61.02 10.91 -33.24
N PRO A 732 61.33 9.91 -32.38
CA PRO A 732 61.08 9.67 -30.94
C PRO A 732 62.42 9.51 -30.15
N VAL A 733 62.39 9.03 -28.88
CA VAL A 733 63.28 7.93 -28.37
C VAL A 733 62.91 7.49 -26.93
N LYS A 734 63.37 6.29 -26.56
CA LYS A 734 63.13 5.46 -25.35
C LYS A 734 63.89 6.01 -24.10
N SER A 735 63.87 5.47 -22.87
CA SER A 735 63.66 4.06 -22.42
C SER A 735 63.46 3.83 -20.89
N SER A 736 62.59 2.87 -20.55
CA SER A 736 62.70 1.80 -19.51
C SER A 736 63.17 2.03 -18.06
N GLY A 737 62.40 1.45 -17.11
CA GLY A 737 62.87 0.81 -15.86
C GLY A 737 62.87 1.67 -14.58
N ASP A 738 62.70 1.11 -13.37
CA ASP A 738 62.19 -0.22 -13.00
C ASP A 738 61.71 -0.26 -11.51
N VAL A 739 61.27 -1.42 -11.01
CA VAL A 739 60.58 -1.62 -9.71
C VAL A 739 61.52 -1.93 -8.53
N GLU A 740 61.14 -1.54 -7.29
CA GLU A 740 61.33 -2.20 -5.95
C GLU A 740 61.46 -1.18 -4.79
N MET A 741 61.44 -1.53 -3.49
CA MET A 741 60.41 -2.21 -2.66
C MET A 741 60.82 -2.11 -1.16
N ALA A 742 59.83 -2.10 -0.26
CA ALA A 742 59.84 -2.23 1.22
C ALA A 742 61.15 -2.24 2.06
N ASN A 743 61.16 -1.46 3.17
CA ASN A 743 61.31 -1.98 4.56
C ASN A 743 61.17 -0.86 5.63
N GLY A 744 60.96 -1.22 6.91
CA GLY A 744 60.80 -0.27 8.03
C GLY A 744 61.41 -0.76 9.37
N ALA A 745 61.45 0.12 10.39
CA ALA A 745 61.93 -0.15 11.75
C ALA A 745 61.37 0.88 12.77
N VAL A 746 61.53 0.62 14.09
CA VAL A 746 60.84 1.34 15.20
C VAL A 746 61.77 1.57 16.40
N LYS A 747 61.75 2.77 17.04
CA LYS A 747 61.76 3.03 18.52
C LYS A 747 62.09 4.50 18.94
N GLU A 748 61.34 5.01 19.95
CA GLU A 748 61.73 5.68 21.24
C GLU A 748 62.81 6.81 21.28
N GLU A 749 62.81 7.83 22.17
CA GLU A 749 62.05 8.13 23.43
C GLU A 749 62.12 9.64 23.89
N ARG A 750 61.15 10.11 24.72
CA ARG A 750 61.12 11.16 25.81
C ARG A 750 61.45 12.68 25.65
N ASP A 751 60.45 13.52 26.01
CA ASP A 751 60.39 14.61 27.04
C ASP A 751 61.38 15.84 27.04
N PRO A 752 61.19 16.96 27.82
CA PRO A 752 60.25 17.23 28.95
C PRO A 752 59.60 18.66 29.14
N VAL A 753 58.49 18.70 29.92
CA VAL A 753 58.15 19.63 31.07
C VAL A 753 57.82 21.16 30.90
N GLU A 754 56.53 21.47 31.21
CA GLU A 754 55.93 22.54 32.07
C GLU A 754 55.91 24.09 31.85
N THR A 755 54.80 24.64 32.37
CA THR A 755 54.56 25.90 33.15
C THR A 755 53.94 27.18 32.53
N ALA A 756 53.04 27.75 33.36
CA ALA A 756 52.40 29.08 33.35
C ALA A 756 51.33 29.39 32.26
N SER A 757 50.32 30.25 32.47
CA SER A 757 49.52 30.74 33.64
C SER A 757 48.76 32.01 33.20
N THR A 758 47.45 32.17 33.50
CA THR A 758 46.82 33.47 33.88
C THR A 758 45.30 33.40 34.12
N VAL A 759 44.84 33.93 35.27
CA VAL A 759 43.68 34.85 35.48
C VAL A 759 42.26 34.34 35.08
N SER A 760 41.24 34.16 35.96
CA SER A 760 40.62 35.03 37.00
C SER A 760 39.71 36.16 36.43
N SER A 761 38.58 36.59 37.01
CA SER A 761 37.82 36.16 38.22
C SER A 761 36.50 36.92 38.39
N GLN A 762 35.49 36.26 39.02
CA GLN A 762 34.48 36.87 39.94
C GLN A 762 33.43 37.85 39.32
N THR A 763 32.32 38.25 39.99
CA THR A 763 32.04 38.46 41.45
C THR A 763 30.58 38.20 41.89
N LEU A 764 30.45 37.67 43.13
CA LEU A 764 29.41 37.93 44.17
C LEU A 764 27.95 37.46 43.91
N VAL A 765 27.17 37.01 44.91
CA VAL A 765 27.33 36.94 46.40
C VAL A 765 26.76 35.61 46.96
N GLU A 766 27.47 35.02 47.94
CA GLU A 766 27.06 34.75 49.35
C GLU A 766 25.54 34.57 49.69
N ASP A 767 25.11 33.69 50.61
CA ASP A 767 25.83 32.74 51.49
C ASP A 767 24.90 31.70 52.19
N LEU A 768 25.47 30.60 52.71
CA LEU A 768 25.01 29.76 53.87
C LEU A 768 23.58 29.10 53.80
N SER A 769 23.19 28.07 54.57
CA SER A 769 23.78 27.11 55.54
C SER A 769 22.90 25.82 55.52
N ASP A 770 23.41 24.60 55.39
CA ASP A 770 23.97 23.70 56.43
C ASP A 770 22.91 22.95 57.30
N HIS A 771 23.25 21.70 57.68
CA HIS A 771 22.54 20.77 58.59
C HIS A 771 21.19 20.14 58.13
N SER A 772 20.71 18.98 58.63
CA SER A 772 21.37 17.76 59.17
C SER A 772 20.31 16.69 59.56
N TYR A 773 20.55 15.42 59.21
CA TYR A 773 20.05 14.17 59.88
C TYR A 773 18.55 13.76 59.85
N GLU A 774 18.33 12.46 59.58
CA GLU A 774 17.44 11.47 60.27
C GLU A 774 15.95 11.78 60.60
N LYS A 775 15.00 10.82 60.66
CA LYS A 775 14.97 9.35 60.45
C LYS A 775 13.51 8.82 60.53
N VAL A 776 13.21 7.73 59.79
CA VAL A 776 12.14 6.70 59.98
C VAL A 776 10.89 7.04 60.81
N GLU A 777 9.67 6.88 60.27
CA GLU A 777 8.77 5.75 60.59
C GLU A 777 7.49 5.70 59.72
N VAL A 778 6.90 4.50 59.61
CA VAL A 778 5.59 4.11 59.02
C VAL A 778 4.91 3.28 60.15
N PRO A 779 3.57 3.21 60.38
CA PRO A 779 2.53 3.09 59.34
C PRO A 779 1.08 3.55 59.68
N SER A 780 0.13 3.18 58.80
CA SER A 780 -1.28 2.80 59.10
C SER A 780 -2.30 3.88 59.55
N THR A 781 -3.63 3.77 59.36
CA THR A 781 -4.57 3.04 58.45
C THR A 781 -6.01 3.64 58.65
N VAL A 782 -7.04 3.06 57.99
CA VAL A 782 -8.49 2.97 58.39
C VAL A 782 -9.48 4.10 58.00
N THR A 783 -10.36 3.77 57.03
CA THR A 783 -11.82 4.05 56.85
C THR A 783 -12.45 5.45 56.66
N ASP A 784 -13.15 5.55 55.52
CA ASP A 784 -14.60 5.79 55.30
C ASP A 784 -15.35 7.10 55.62
N ASP A 785 -16.30 7.36 54.71
CA ASP A 785 -17.63 8.00 54.88
C ASP A 785 -17.77 9.46 55.38
N GLN A 786 -18.78 10.24 54.97
CA GLN A 786 -19.61 10.31 53.75
C GLN A 786 -20.48 11.59 53.87
N THR A 787 -21.29 11.92 52.84
CA THR A 787 -22.56 12.69 52.93
C THR A 787 -22.57 14.17 53.42
N THR A 788 -22.99 15.09 52.51
CA THR A 788 -24.12 16.08 52.61
C THR A 788 -24.25 17.00 53.86
N ASP A 789 -24.64 18.29 53.80
CA ASP A 789 -25.01 19.20 52.68
C ASP A 789 -25.09 20.68 53.17
N THR A 790 -25.33 21.60 52.21
CA THR A 790 -26.09 22.88 52.35
C THR A 790 -25.62 24.10 53.18
N VAL A 791 -25.78 25.26 52.52
CA VAL A 791 -26.47 26.50 52.98
C VAL A 791 -25.70 27.78 53.44
N MET A 792 -25.69 28.75 52.51
CA MET A 792 -25.87 30.21 52.61
C MET A 792 -24.92 31.15 53.41
N ALA A 793 -24.05 31.81 52.63
CA ALA A 793 -24.22 33.20 52.16
C ALA A 793 -24.58 34.36 53.14
N LEU A 794 -23.64 35.31 53.25
CA LEU A 794 -23.76 36.77 53.41
C LEU A 794 -22.63 37.41 52.58
N GLY A 795 -22.67 38.60 51.99
CA GLY A 795 -23.75 39.59 51.82
C GLY A 795 -23.19 41.03 51.69
N GLU A 796 -23.46 41.73 50.57
CA GLU A 796 -23.29 43.20 50.36
C GLU A 796 -21.84 43.79 50.46
N SER A 797 -21.52 45.05 50.09
CA SER A 797 -21.91 45.85 48.89
C SER A 797 -20.95 47.07 48.66
N ASP A 798 -20.85 47.51 47.39
CA ASP A 798 -20.49 48.84 46.81
C ASP A 798 -19.56 49.92 47.45
N SER A 799 -18.56 50.39 46.63
CA SER A 799 -18.10 51.80 46.42
C SER A 799 -17.43 52.61 47.57
N PRO A 800 -16.78 53.80 47.35
CA PRO A 800 -16.68 54.66 46.14
C PRO A 800 -15.23 55.13 45.74
N ALA A 801 -15.14 56.22 44.95
CA ALA A 801 -13.94 56.84 44.32
C ALA A 801 -13.13 57.81 45.25
N GLU A 802 -12.12 58.62 44.89
CA GLU A 802 -11.79 59.41 43.65
C GLU A 802 -10.28 59.73 43.47
N THR A 803 -9.84 60.07 42.24
CA THR A 803 -9.28 61.44 41.95
C THR A 803 -9.21 61.81 40.44
N VAL A 804 -10.17 62.65 40.04
CA VAL A 804 -10.18 63.77 39.05
C VAL A 804 -8.89 64.03 38.22
N ARG A 805 -8.85 64.03 36.86
CA ARG A 805 -9.43 64.93 35.79
C ARG A 805 -8.79 66.34 35.65
N PRO A 806 -8.97 67.13 34.55
CA PRO A 806 -9.60 66.95 33.22
C PRO A 806 -8.60 67.30 32.05
N THR A 807 -8.81 67.58 30.73
CA THR A 807 -9.82 67.52 29.61
C THR A 807 -9.05 67.74 28.25
N LEU A 808 -9.55 67.89 26.99
CA LEU A 808 -10.88 68.14 26.39
C LEU A 808 -11.14 67.47 24.98
N LYS A 809 -11.18 68.19 23.84
CA LYS A 809 -11.54 67.76 22.46
C LYS A 809 -10.94 68.67 21.36
N SER A 810 -10.70 68.14 20.15
CA SER A 810 -11.32 68.59 18.86
C SER A 810 -10.87 67.69 17.66
N THR A 811 -11.27 68.02 16.43
CA THR A 811 -11.31 67.14 15.22
C THR A 811 -10.75 67.88 13.99
N GLU A 812 -10.21 67.19 12.96
CA GLU A 812 -10.47 67.37 11.49
C GLU A 812 -9.39 66.80 10.52
N THR A 813 -9.75 66.87 9.23
CA THR A 813 -9.31 66.35 7.91
C THR A 813 -7.85 66.45 7.39
N SER A 814 -7.51 65.50 6.50
CA SER A 814 -6.94 65.61 5.12
C SER A 814 -5.66 66.39 4.73
N GLU A 815 -4.89 65.73 3.83
CA GLU A 815 -4.20 66.21 2.60
C GLU A 815 -3.09 67.31 2.56
N THR A 816 -1.85 66.84 2.27
CA THR A 816 -1.00 67.15 1.08
C THR A 816 -0.29 68.53 0.85
N ILE A 817 0.92 68.47 0.23
CA ILE A 817 1.75 69.56 -0.40
C ILE A 817 2.45 70.49 0.65
N ILE A 818 3.74 70.88 0.59
CA ILE A 818 4.60 71.64 -0.37
C ILE A 818 6.08 71.25 -0.08
N LYS A 819 7.03 70.91 -0.98
CA LYS A 819 7.46 71.32 -2.35
C LYS A 819 8.64 72.34 -2.37
N GLY A 820 9.78 71.98 -2.96
CA GLY A 820 10.90 72.87 -3.30
C GLY A 820 12.33 72.32 -3.02
N ALA A 821 13.37 72.63 -3.81
CA ALA A 821 13.63 72.37 -5.25
C ALA A 821 15.02 72.94 -5.66
N ASN A 822 15.78 72.19 -6.48
CA ASN A 822 17.04 72.57 -7.18
C ASN A 822 18.25 72.91 -6.28
N GLY A 823 19.53 72.76 -6.67
CA GLY A 823 20.22 72.30 -7.88
C GLY A 823 21.74 72.19 -7.57
N THR A 824 22.71 71.88 -8.45
CA THR A 824 22.80 71.58 -9.90
C THR A 824 24.24 71.14 -10.22
N ALA A 825 24.45 70.29 -11.25
CA ALA A 825 25.68 70.15 -12.08
C ALA A 825 26.99 69.62 -11.40
N ASN A 826 27.91 68.92 -12.09
CA ASN A 826 27.91 68.31 -13.44
C ASN A 826 28.95 67.16 -13.54
N GLU A 827 28.77 66.30 -14.56
CA GLU A 827 29.72 65.67 -15.53
C GLU A 827 31.27 65.84 -15.34
N GLU A 828 32.16 64.92 -15.76
CA GLU A 828 32.09 63.94 -16.88
C GLU A 828 33.23 62.86 -16.87
N GLN A 829 33.16 61.90 -17.82
CA GLN A 829 34.24 61.06 -18.44
C GLN A 829 34.85 59.84 -17.66
N ASP A 830 35.06 58.66 -18.27
CA ASP A 830 34.58 58.10 -19.57
C ASP A 830 34.73 56.54 -19.65
N ALA A 831 33.99 55.90 -20.58
CA ALA A 831 34.11 54.57 -21.26
C ALA A 831 34.83 53.33 -20.64
N ASP A 832 34.51 52.06 -20.94
CA ASP A 832 33.35 51.34 -21.55
C ASP A 832 33.69 49.81 -21.57
N VAL A 833 32.79 48.90 -21.11
CA VAL A 833 32.51 47.53 -21.62
C VAL A 833 31.17 47.04 -21.01
N SER A 834 30.30 46.41 -21.82
CA SER A 834 29.00 45.85 -21.42
C SER A 834 29.05 44.38 -20.94
N MET A 835 28.11 43.99 -20.04
CA MET A 835 27.33 42.73 -20.10
C MET A 835 26.05 42.86 -19.26
N GLY A 836 24.87 42.63 -19.88
CA GLY A 836 23.59 42.39 -19.20
C GLY A 836 23.23 40.89 -19.18
N ASN A 837 22.14 40.41 -18.56
CA ASN A 837 21.09 41.06 -17.76
C ASN A 837 20.84 40.22 -16.49
N ALA A 838 20.07 40.75 -15.54
CA ALA A 838 19.49 39.97 -14.43
C ALA A 838 17.96 39.93 -14.59
N ASP A 839 17.37 38.73 -14.50
CA ASP A 839 15.94 38.53 -14.81
C ASP A 839 14.98 39.05 -13.72
N GLU A 840 13.82 39.52 -14.17
CA GLU A 840 12.72 39.99 -13.34
C GLU A 840 11.92 38.83 -12.70
N PRO A 841 11.22 39.06 -11.56
CA PRO A 841 10.42 38.03 -10.91
C PRO A 841 9.18 37.63 -11.72
N GLN A 842 9.29 36.55 -12.49
CA GLN A 842 8.21 36.00 -13.33
C GLN A 842 6.88 35.80 -12.58
N THR A 843 5.80 36.28 -13.18
CA THR A 843 4.41 36.14 -12.70
C THR A 843 3.91 34.68 -12.74
N VAL A 844 2.83 34.40 -12.02
CA VAL A 844 2.16 33.09 -12.04
C VAL A 844 1.72 32.73 -13.47
N ASP A 845 1.09 33.68 -14.15
CA ASP A 845 0.55 33.54 -15.50
C ASP A 845 1.65 33.10 -16.50
N HIS A 846 2.85 33.70 -16.43
CA HIS A 846 3.99 33.33 -17.27
C HIS A 846 4.48 31.90 -17.00
N LYS A 847 4.53 31.48 -15.74
CA LYS A 847 4.98 30.14 -15.33
C LYS A 847 4.04 29.04 -15.84
N VAL A 848 2.73 29.27 -15.73
CA VAL A 848 1.69 28.35 -16.22
C VAL A 848 1.81 28.15 -17.73
N LEU A 849 1.93 29.24 -18.50
CA LEU A 849 2.06 29.17 -19.97
C LEU A 849 3.38 28.47 -20.38
N THR A 850 4.49 28.79 -19.72
CA THR A 850 5.79 28.15 -19.97
C THR A 850 5.73 26.64 -19.72
N ALA A 851 5.08 26.21 -18.63
CA ALA A 851 4.92 24.80 -18.28
C ALA A 851 4.08 24.03 -19.31
N LEU A 852 2.94 24.59 -19.73
CA LEU A 852 2.06 23.99 -20.75
C LEU A 852 2.79 23.66 -22.06
N GLU A 853 3.76 24.48 -22.46
CA GLU A 853 4.55 24.33 -23.68
C GLU A 853 5.74 23.36 -23.54
N HIS A 854 6.42 23.37 -22.39
CA HIS A 854 7.70 22.67 -22.21
C HIS A 854 7.59 21.33 -21.47
N GLN A 855 6.50 21.09 -20.72
CA GLN A 855 6.33 19.85 -19.96
C GLN A 855 6.04 18.66 -20.90
N LYS A 856 7.06 17.81 -21.06
CA LYS A 856 6.95 16.50 -21.70
C LYS A 856 6.37 15.52 -20.69
N ARG A 857 5.39 14.71 -21.09
CA ARG A 857 4.82 13.67 -20.21
C ARG A 857 5.86 12.60 -19.90
N SER A 858 5.96 12.22 -18.64
CA SER A 858 6.69 11.04 -18.18
C SER A 858 5.90 9.78 -18.54
N SER A 859 6.58 8.81 -19.17
CA SER A 859 6.03 7.56 -19.71
C SER A 859 4.96 7.68 -20.80
N GLY A 860 5.06 6.82 -21.81
CA GLY A 860 4.08 6.67 -22.89
C GLY A 860 3.09 5.54 -22.64
N THR A 861 2.78 5.24 -21.38
CA THR A 861 1.95 4.11 -20.96
C THR A 861 0.54 4.53 -20.57
N ASP A 862 0.41 5.61 -19.81
CA ASP A 862 -0.76 5.84 -18.96
C ASP A 862 -1.93 6.45 -19.74
N GLN A 863 -3.11 5.86 -19.58
CA GLN A 863 -4.38 6.33 -20.14
C GLN A 863 -5.30 6.81 -19.00
N GLN A 864 -6.00 7.93 -19.22
CA GLN A 864 -7.00 8.48 -18.29
C GLN A 864 -8.41 8.07 -18.71
N ASP A 865 -9.37 8.09 -17.77
CA ASP A 865 -10.76 7.73 -18.07
C ASP A 865 -11.42 8.75 -19.00
N VAL A 866 -12.32 8.28 -19.88
CA VAL A 866 -13.12 9.15 -20.74
C VAL A 866 -14.05 10.05 -19.93
N GLU A 867 -14.59 9.60 -18.78
CA GLU A 867 -15.40 10.47 -17.92
C GLU A 867 -14.55 11.57 -17.29
N GLU A 868 -13.40 11.23 -16.71
CA GLU A 868 -12.47 12.19 -16.08
C GLU A 868 -12.00 13.25 -17.10
N VAL A 869 -11.57 12.80 -18.29
CA VAL A 869 -11.08 13.69 -19.36
C VAL A 869 -12.20 14.57 -19.91
N MET A 870 -13.42 14.03 -20.06
CA MET A 870 -14.60 14.81 -20.43
C MET A 870 -14.98 15.83 -19.34
N GLY A 871 -14.92 15.44 -18.08
CA GLY A 871 -15.10 16.30 -16.91
C GLY A 871 -14.07 17.43 -16.88
N SER A 872 -12.80 17.13 -17.14
CA SER A 872 -11.72 18.12 -17.27
C SER A 872 -12.01 19.12 -18.40
N ILE A 873 -12.36 18.65 -19.60
CA ILE A 873 -12.71 19.52 -20.74
C ILE A 873 -13.91 20.43 -20.39
N LEU A 874 -14.99 19.88 -19.84
CA LEU A 874 -16.18 20.66 -19.48
C LEU A 874 -15.84 21.70 -18.39
N ASN A 875 -15.11 21.32 -17.34
CA ASN A 875 -14.69 22.24 -16.28
C ASN A 875 -13.80 23.37 -16.81
N ARG A 876 -12.85 23.06 -17.72
CA ARG A 876 -12.00 24.06 -18.41
C ARG A 876 -12.84 25.01 -19.26
N LEU A 877 -13.83 24.52 -20.01
CA LEU A 877 -14.77 25.38 -20.74
C LEU A 877 -15.60 26.27 -19.82
N GLN A 878 -16.10 25.74 -18.69
CA GLN A 878 -16.87 26.52 -17.70
C GLN A 878 -16.02 27.63 -17.07
N ALA A 879 -14.77 27.36 -16.69
CA ALA A 879 -13.83 28.37 -16.19
C ALA A 879 -13.47 29.43 -17.25
N ALA A 880 -13.38 29.04 -18.54
CA ALA A 880 -13.00 29.93 -19.62
C ALA A 880 -14.07 30.97 -20.00
N ILE A 881 -15.35 30.77 -19.60
CA ILE A 881 -16.49 31.59 -20.07
C ILE A 881 -17.24 32.32 -18.94
N ARG A 882 -17.93 33.41 -19.32
CA ARG A 882 -18.81 34.19 -18.44
C ARG A 882 -20.11 33.43 -18.12
N PRO A 883 -20.67 33.56 -16.89
CA PRO A 883 -21.99 33.05 -16.58
C PRO A 883 -23.07 33.76 -17.41
N SER A 884 -24.10 33.01 -17.82
CA SER A 884 -25.24 33.51 -18.61
C SER A 884 -26.40 33.97 -17.73
N SER A 885 -26.62 33.31 -16.58
CA SER A 885 -27.54 33.76 -15.53
C SER A 885 -27.12 33.23 -14.15
N ILE A 886 -27.83 33.65 -13.10
CA ILE A 886 -27.67 33.12 -11.73
C ILE A 886 -29.06 32.71 -11.25
N ASP A 887 -29.22 31.49 -10.75
CA ASP A 887 -30.44 31.05 -10.09
C ASP A 887 -30.52 31.70 -8.69
N GLU A 888 -31.50 32.60 -8.49
CA GLU A 888 -31.73 33.29 -7.21
C GLU A 888 -32.06 32.34 -6.05
N SER A 889 -32.58 31.13 -6.34
CA SER A 889 -33.03 30.17 -5.32
C SER A 889 -31.92 29.26 -4.81
N THR A 890 -30.99 28.85 -5.67
CA THR A 890 -29.84 28.01 -5.29
C THR A 890 -28.54 28.80 -5.17
N GLY A 891 -28.42 29.97 -5.81
CA GLY A 891 -27.18 30.73 -5.96
C GLY A 891 -26.15 30.08 -6.89
N ILE A 892 -26.59 29.21 -7.81
CA ILE A 892 -25.75 28.56 -8.83
C ILE A 892 -25.63 29.49 -10.05
N GLN A 893 -24.42 29.59 -10.60
CA GLN A 893 -24.18 30.25 -11.88
C GLN A 893 -24.51 29.28 -13.01
N LEU A 894 -25.33 29.72 -13.96
CA LEU A 894 -25.69 28.93 -15.13
C LEU A 894 -25.01 29.51 -16.36
N GLU A 895 -24.35 28.66 -17.13
CA GLU A 895 -23.79 28.98 -18.43
C GLU A 895 -24.21 27.95 -19.49
N LYS A 896 -24.02 28.31 -20.76
CA LYS A 896 -24.39 27.49 -21.93
C LYS A 896 -23.93 26.03 -21.86
N ILE A 897 -22.79 25.76 -21.22
CA ILE A 897 -22.26 24.39 -21.01
C ILE A 897 -23.13 23.60 -20.01
N MET A 898 -23.50 24.19 -18.87
CA MET A 898 -24.45 23.56 -17.93
C MET A 898 -25.83 23.36 -18.56
N GLU A 899 -26.34 24.37 -19.27
CA GLU A 899 -27.61 24.28 -20.01
C GLU A 899 -27.63 23.15 -21.06
N THR A 900 -26.48 22.74 -21.58
CA THR A 900 -26.38 21.76 -22.67
C THR A 900 -26.25 20.32 -22.16
N PHE A 901 -25.54 20.09 -21.05
CA PHE A 901 -25.11 18.74 -20.63
C PHE A 901 -25.52 18.30 -19.21
N PHE A 902 -25.76 19.22 -18.27
CA PHE A 902 -25.92 18.82 -16.86
C PHE A 902 -27.35 18.36 -16.56
N VAL A 903 -27.49 17.19 -15.95
CA VAL A 903 -28.75 16.66 -15.44
C VAL A 903 -28.91 17.02 -13.96
N THR A 904 -30.13 17.35 -13.53
CA THR A 904 -30.42 17.51 -12.09
C THR A 904 -31.15 16.28 -11.60
N THR A 905 -30.56 15.58 -10.64
CA THR A 905 -31.15 14.41 -9.99
C THR A 905 -31.57 14.74 -8.55
N ILE A 906 -32.45 13.91 -7.99
CA ILE A 906 -32.87 13.97 -6.59
C ILE A 906 -32.67 12.58 -5.99
N ASN A 907 -31.85 12.51 -4.94
CA ASN A 907 -31.69 11.31 -4.13
C ASN A 907 -32.71 11.36 -2.98
N TYR A 908 -33.54 10.33 -2.90
CA TYR A 908 -34.61 10.18 -1.94
C TYR A 908 -34.27 9.11 -0.92
N THR A 909 -33.99 9.52 0.32
CA THR A 909 -33.52 8.63 1.40
C THR A 909 -34.54 8.59 2.54
N LYS A 910 -34.87 7.40 3.03
CA LYS A 910 -35.87 7.20 4.09
C LYS A 910 -35.56 6.00 4.98
N LYS A 911 -35.54 6.22 6.30
CA LYS A 911 -35.51 5.16 7.33
C LYS A 911 -36.87 4.48 7.46
N PHE A 912 -36.91 3.20 7.81
CA PHE A 912 -38.17 2.46 7.95
C PHE A 912 -39.16 3.08 8.96
N ASP A 913 -38.65 3.67 10.04
CA ASP A 913 -39.46 4.30 11.09
C ASP A 913 -39.99 5.70 10.72
N ASP A 914 -39.37 6.36 9.73
CA ASP A 914 -39.74 7.70 9.27
C ASP A 914 -40.91 7.68 8.29
N LYS A 915 -41.73 8.73 8.30
CA LYS A 915 -42.86 8.91 7.36
C LYS A 915 -42.52 9.77 6.14
N THR A 916 -41.40 10.49 6.20
CA THR A 916 -40.96 11.46 5.18
C THR A 916 -39.63 11.03 4.57
N TYR A 917 -39.50 11.16 3.25
CA TYR A 917 -38.19 11.05 2.59
C TYR A 917 -37.41 12.35 2.80
N GLN A 918 -36.14 12.22 3.15
CA GLN A 918 -35.14 13.27 2.96
C GLN A 918 -34.84 13.40 1.46
N LYS A 919 -34.56 14.62 1.00
CA LYS A 919 -34.22 14.92 -0.39
C LYS A 919 -32.87 15.60 -0.47
N GLU A 920 -32.00 15.07 -1.30
CA GLU A 920 -30.73 15.70 -1.71
C GLU A 920 -30.79 15.96 -3.22
N ILE A 921 -30.20 17.08 -3.69
CA ILE A 921 -30.25 17.48 -5.10
C ILE A 921 -28.83 17.49 -5.66
N SER A 922 -28.59 16.70 -6.71
CA SER A 922 -27.29 16.55 -7.38
C SER A 922 -27.33 17.18 -8.78
N PHE A 923 -26.16 17.62 -9.27
CA PHE A 923 -25.97 18.20 -10.60
C PHE A 923 -24.89 17.40 -11.32
N ASP A 924 -25.32 16.40 -12.09
CA ASP A 924 -24.43 15.37 -12.64
C ASP A 924 -24.12 15.65 -14.11
N ARG A 925 -22.93 15.24 -14.57
CA ARG A 925 -22.52 15.36 -15.99
C ARG A 925 -23.06 14.23 -16.86
N SER A 926 -23.35 13.08 -16.28
CA SER A 926 -23.90 11.91 -16.95
C SER A 926 -24.77 11.09 -15.99
N ILE A 927 -25.61 10.19 -16.52
CA ILE A 927 -26.31 9.19 -15.71
C ILE A 927 -25.64 7.82 -15.85
N THR A 928 -25.40 7.15 -14.73
CA THR A 928 -24.71 5.85 -14.73
C THR A 928 -25.68 4.70 -14.98
N ALA A 929 -25.29 3.78 -15.86
CA ALA A 929 -25.96 2.53 -16.17
C ALA A 929 -25.03 1.35 -15.85
N PHE A 930 -25.52 0.35 -15.10
CA PHE A 930 -24.74 -0.80 -14.65
C PHE A 930 -25.11 -2.06 -15.44
N PRO A 931 -24.21 -2.68 -16.23
CA PRO A 931 -24.49 -3.92 -16.95
C PRO A 931 -24.89 -5.07 -16.01
N ALA A 932 -25.50 -6.13 -16.55
CA ALA A 932 -25.80 -7.32 -15.76
C ALA A 932 -24.53 -8.03 -15.29
N PRO A 933 -24.54 -8.73 -14.13
CA PRO A 933 -23.45 -9.61 -13.72
C PRO A 933 -23.24 -10.77 -14.71
N GLU A 934 -24.33 -11.31 -15.26
CA GLU A 934 -24.35 -12.41 -16.23
C GLU A 934 -25.37 -12.11 -17.34
N GLY A 935 -25.08 -12.54 -18.57
CA GLY A 935 -25.96 -12.40 -19.74
C GLY A 935 -26.03 -10.97 -20.30
N SER A 936 -26.81 -10.79 -21.38
CA SER A 936 -27.16 -9.45 -21.86
C SER A 936 -28.29 -8.82 -21.02
N CYS A 937 -28.37 -7.49 -21.01
CA CYS A 937 -29.53 -6.77 -20.50
C CYS A 937 -29.82 -5.52 -21.31
N SER A 938 -31.05 -4.99 -21.21
CA SER A 938 -31.38 -3.72 -21.85
C SER A 938 -30.72 -2.55 -21.13
N LEU A 939 -30.55 -1.42 -21.84
CA LEU A 939 -30.15 -0.16 -21.22
C LEU A 939 -31.14 0.28 -20.11
N TYR A 940 -32.42 -0.10 -20.21
CA TYR A 940 -33.42 0.18 -19.18
C TYR A 940 -33.18 -0.59 -17.88
N ASP A 941 -32.77 -1.86 -17.96
CA ASP A 941 -32.41 -2.66 -16.77
C ASP A 941 -31.12 -2.10 -16.13
N ALA A 942 -30.16 -1.68 -16.98
CA ALA A 942 -28.90 -1.13 -16.53
C ALA A 942 -29.06 0.24 -15.84
N LEU A 943 -29.97 1.08 -16.32
CA LEU A 943 -30.39 2.33 -15.65
C LEU A 943 -31.25 2.06 -14.41
N GLY A 944 -32.13 1.04 -14.44
CA GLY A 944 -32.97 0.64 -13.32
C GLY A 944 -32.16 0.36 -12.05
N ARG A 945 -31.01 -0.34 -12.17
CA ARG A 945 -30.08 -0.57 -11.04
C ARG A 945 -29.63 0.70 -10.30
N ASN A 946 -29.67 1.86 -10.95
CA ASN A 946 -29.33 3.16 -10.39
C ASN A 946 -30.59 3.93 -9.89
N PHE A 947 -31.68 3.94 -10.66
CA PHE A 947 -32.88 4.75 -10.38
C PHE A 947 -33.99 4.03 -9.59
N ASP A 948 -33.93 2.71 -9.41
CA ASP A 948 -34.95 1.94 -8.70
C ASP A 948 -34.71 1.87 -7.20
N GLN A 949 -35.74 1.45 -6.45
CA GLN A 949 -35.68 1.44 -4.99
C GLN A 949 -34.76 0.33 -4.46
N GLN A 950 -33.63 0.76 -3.88
CA GLN A 950 -32.71 -0.11 -3.15
C GLN A 950 -33.08 -0.09 -1.65
N ILE A 951 -33.05 -1.27 -1.03
CA ILE A 951 -33.23 -1.46 0.41
C ILE A 951 -31.89 -1.92 0.99
N ILE A 952 -31.39 -1.19 1.98
CA ILE A 952 -30.18 -1.52 2.74
C ILE A 952 -30.64 -2.07 4.09
N GLU A 953 -30.56 -3.40 4.24
CA GLU A 953 -31.16 -4.12 5.38
C GLU A 953 -30.44 -3.80 6.70
N GLU A 954 -29.11 -3.82 6.69
CA GLU A 954 -28.24 -3.55 7.85
C GLU A 954 -28.56 -2.20 8.51
N SER A 955 -28.61 -1.13 7.71
CA SER A 955 -28.84 0.24 8.18
C SER A 955 -30.31 0.63 8.27
N LYS A 956 -31.25 -0.26 7.92
CA LYS A 956 -32.69 0.01 7.79
C LYS A 956 -32.98 1.30 7.00
N LEU A 957 -32.39 1.40 5.82
CA LEU A 957 -32.59 2.52 4.89
C LEU A 957 -33.19 2.04 3.57
N SER A 958 -34.07 2.86 3.00
CA SER A 958 -34.53 2.76 1.62
C SER A 958 -34.06 3.99 0.85
N ARG A 959 -33.50 3.80 -0.34
CA ARG A 959 -33.04 4.87 -1.22
C ARG A 959 -33.52 4.65 -2.66
N TYR A 960 -33.80 5.73 -3.38
CA TYR A 960 -33.96 5.73 -4.84
C TYR A 960 -33.57 7.10 -5.40
N THR A 961 -33.27 7.15 -6.70
CA THR A 961 -32.94 8.40 -7.39
C THR A 961 -34.01 8.73 -8.43
N ALA A 962 -34.28 10.01 -8.67
CA ALA A 962 -35.19 10.46 -9.72
C ALA A 962 -34.64 11.68 -10.47
N ILE A 963 -34.99 11.82 -11.75
CA ILE A 963 -34.52 12.93 -12.58
C ILE A 963 -35.49 14.11 -12.48
N LYS A 964 -34.99 15.27 -12.02
CA LYS A 964 -35.78 16.50 -11.87
C LYS A 964 -35.87 17.29 -13.17
N THR A 965 -34.74 17.45 -13.86
CA THR A 965 -34.63 18.19 -15.13
C THR A 965 -33.57 17.56 -16.03
N LEU A 966 -33.89 17.43 -17.33
CA LEU A 966 -33.02 16.80 -18.32
C LEU A 966 -32.28 17.84 -19.20
N PRO A 967 -31.00 17.61 -19.52
CA PRO A 967 -30.26 18.42 -20.48
C PRO A 967 -30.65 18.10 -21.93
N PRO A 968 -30.53 19.04 -22.89
CA PRO A 968 -30.76 18.78 -24.31
C PRO A 968 -29.84 17.68 -24.88
N VAL A 969 -28.61 17.57 -24.39
CA VAL A 969 -27.66 16.50 -24.70
C VAL A 969 -27.38 15.71 -23.43
N LEU A 970 -27.85 14.47 -23.37
CA LEU A 970 -27.72 13.59 -22.21
C LEU A 970 -26.56 12.60 -22.41
N HIS A 971 -25.66 12.54 -21.44
CA HIS A 971 -24.62 11.52 -21.37
C HIS A 971 -25.06 10.34 -20.50
N VAL A 972 -24.77 9.12 -20.96
CA VAL A 972 -25.01 7.87 -20.23
C VAL A 972 -23.70 7.09 -20.15
N LEU A 973 -23.16 6.93 -18.94
CA LEU A 973 -21.94 6.16 -18.67
C LEU A 973 -22.31 4.70 -18.40
N ILE A 974 -21.74 3.76 -19.15
CA ILE A 974 -21.88 2.32 -18.89
C ILE A 974 -20.74 1.90 -17.96
N GLN A 975 -21.03 1.79 -16.66
CA GLN A 975 -20.00 1.48 -15.66
C GLN A 975 -19.60 0.00 -15.74
N ARG A 976 -18.51 -0.28 -16.46
CA ARG A 976 -18.00 -1.64 -16.66
C ARG A 976 -16.97 -2.08 -15.62
N SER A 977 -16.45 -1.20 -14.77
CA SER A 977 -15.57 -1.59 -13.65
C SER A 977 -16.37 -2.35 -12.58
N GLN A 978 -15.98 -3.58 -12.26
CA GLN A 978 -16.44 -4.26 -11.04
C GLN A 978 -15.47 -4.01 -9.88
N SER A 979 -15.92 -4.21 -8.64
CA SER A 979 -15.08 -4.06 -7.43
C SER A 979 -13.86 -4.99 -7.41
N MET A 980 -13.87 -6.08 -8.18
CA MET A 980 -12.76 -7.03 -8.32
C MET A 980 -11.67 -6.56 -9.32
N GLY A 981 -11.75 -5.34 -9.86
CA GLY A 981 -10.85 -4.86 -10.91
C GLY A 981 -11.10 -5.46 -12.31
N SER A 982 -12.13 -6.28 -12.46
CA SER A 982 -12.53 -6.88 -13.73
C SER A 982 -13.39 -5.92 -14.57
N LYS A 983 -13.24 -5.99 -15.89
CA LYS A 983 -14.10 -5.28 -16.86
C LYS A 983 -15.31 -6.15 -17.21
N ASN A 984 -16.50 -5.70 -16.84
CA ASN A 984 -17.76 -6.32 -17.22
C ASN A 984 -17.98 -6.18 -18.75
N GLY A 985 -17.60 -7.23 -19.47
CA GLY A 985 -17.73 -7.35 -20.92
C GLY A 985 -19.13 -7.70 -21.42
N ASN A 986 -20.12 -7.86 -20.53
CA ASN A 986 -21.46 -8.29 -20.93
C ASN A 986 -22.12 -7.28 -21.90
N PRO A 987 -22.83 -7.74 -22.94
CA PRO A 987 -23.51 -6.85 -23.88
C PRO A 987 -24.65 -6.08 -23.20
N VAL A 988 -24.81 -4.82 -23.58
CA VAL A 988 -25.95 -3.98 -23.16
C VAL A 988 -26.70 -3.57 -24.42
N GLU A 989 -27.99 -3.85 -24.49
CA GLU A 989 -28.81 -3.53 -25.65
C GLU A 989 -29.13 -2.03 -25.67
N ILE A 990 -28.61 -1.32 -26.67
CA ILE A 990 -28.65 0.14 -26.77
C ILE A 990 -29.79 0.54 -27.73
N PRO A 991 -30.87 1.16 -27.24
CA PRO A 991 -31.97 1.61 -28.09
C PRO A 991 -31.58 2.86 -28.88
N GLU A 992 -32.01 2.93 -30.14
CA GLU A 992 -31.86 4.11 -31.02
C GLU A 992 -32.58 5.35 -30.46
N THR A 993 -33.73 5.13 -29.82
CA THR A 993 -34.51 6.15 -29.10
C THR A 993 -34.74 5.68 -27.66
N LEU A 994 -34.18 6.40 -26.70
CA LEU A 994 -34.37 6.21 -25.26
C LEU A 994 -35.56 7.05 -24.77
N TYR A 995 -36.38 6.49 -23.88
CA TYR A 995 -37.54 7.16 -23.28
C TYR A 995 -37.37 7.27 -21.77
N LEU A 996 -37.30 8.50 -21.25
CA LEU A 996 -36.87 8.77 -19.86
C LEU A 996 -38.01 8.96 -18.85
N ASP A 997 -39.25 8.91 -19.32
CA ASP A 997 -40.50 8.94 -18.55
C ASP A 997 -40.45 8.15 -17.23
N ARG A 998 -39.83 6.96 -17.24
CA ARG A 998 -39.78 6.01 -16.11
C ARG A 998 -39.01 6.55 -14.90
N TYR A 999 -38.04 7.43 -15.13
CA TYR A 999 -37.05 7.83 -14.13
C TYR A 999 -37.29 9.24 -13.56
N MET A 1000 -38.21 10.01 -14.15
CA MET A 1000 -38.53 11.38 -13.73
C MET A 1000 -39.05 11.47 -12.29
N ASP A 1001 -38.83 12.61 -11.65
CA ASP A 1001 -39.38 12.95 -10.34
C ASP A 1001 -40.91 13.12 -10.40
N ALA A 1002 -41.59 12.63 -9.36
CA ALA A 1002 -43.04 12.70 -9.24
C ALA A 1002 -43.45 12.87 -7.77
N PRO A 1003 -44.42 13.75 -7.45
CA PRO A 1003 -44.93 13.89 -6.09
C PRO A 1003 -45.39 12.55 -5.50
N HIS A 1004 -45.07 12.25 -4.24
CA HIS A 1004 -45.30 10.92 -3.65
C HIS A 1004 -46.79 10.57 -3.46
N ASP A 1005 -47.67 11.57 -3.54
CA ASP A 1005 -49.13 11.45 -3.55
C ASP A 1005 -49.71 11.25 -4.96
N SER A 1006 -48.91 11.46 -6.01
CA SER A 1006 -49.35 11.36 -7.42
C SER A 1006 -49.62 9.90 -7.86
N PRO A 1007 -50.54 9.69 -8.83
CA PRO A 1007 -50.74 8.36 -9.42
C PRO A 1007 -49.51 7.85 -10.16
N THR A 1008 -48.66 8.74 -10.70
CA THR A 1008 -47.40 8.37 -11.37
C THR A 1008 -46.41 7.74 -10.39
N PHE A 1009 -46.27 8.29 -9.19
CA PHE A 1009 -45.44 7.67 -8.15
C PHE A 1009 -46.02 6.33 -7.67
N GLN A 1010 -47.34 6.22 -7.53
CA GLN A 1010 -47.99 4.95 -7.18
C GLN A 1010 -47.76 3.87 -8.24
N GLN A 1011 -47.73 4.23 -9.54
CA GLN A 1011 -47.37 3.33 -10.63
C GLN A 1011 -45.89 2.92 -10.58
N ARG A 1012 -44.97 3.85 -10.30
CA ARG A 1012 -43.53 3.54 -10.11
C ARG A 1012 -43.28 2.57 -8.94
N VAL A 1013 -44.00 2.74 -7.82
CA VAL A 1013 -43.96 1.78 -6.70
C VAL A 1013 -44.53 0.41 -7.08
N GLN A 1014 -45.57 0.36 -7.92
CA GLN A 1014 -46.09 -0.91 -8.46
C GLN A 1014 -45.09 -1.59 -9.41
N SER A 1015 -44.41 -0.84 -10.30
CA SER A 1015 -43.40 -1.41 -11.19
C SER A 1015 -42.21 -1.98 -10.42
N TRP A 1016 -41.75 -1.30 -9.35
CA TRP A 1016 -40.72 -1.84 -8.45
C TRP A 1016 -41.15 -3.14 -7.76
N ALA A 1017 -42.37 -3.20 -7.24
CA ALA A 1017 -42.89 -4.41 -6.60
C ALA A 1017 -43.02 -5.59 -7.60
N VAL A 1018 -43.42 -5.32 -8.85
CA VAL A 1018 -43.48 -6.34 -9.91
C VAL A 1018 -42.09 -6.78 -10.35
N ALA A 1019 -41.13 -5.86 -10.52
CA ALA A 1019 -39.74 -6.18 -10.85
C ALA A 1019 -39.06 -7.02 -9.76
N SER A 1020 -39.28 -6.68 -8.49
CA SER A 1020 -38.83 -7.48 -7.33
C SER A 1020 -39.40 -8.91 -7.39
N ARG A 1021 -40.72 -9.07 -7.62
CA ARG A 1021 -41.35 -10.39 -7.78
C ARG A 1021 -40.82 -11.18 -8.98
N ILE A 1022 -40.47 -10.52 -10.08
CA ILE A 1022 -39.82 -11.16 -11.25
C ILE A 1022 -38.43 -11.68 -10.87
N SER A 1023 -37.65 -10.91 -10.11
CA SER A 1023 -36.34 -11.33 -9.59
C SER A 1023 -36.46 -12.55 -8.66
N ASP A 1024 -37.41 -12.51 -7.70
CA ASP A 1024 -37.72 -13.62 -6.81
C ASP A 1024 -38.06 -14.91 -7.58
N LEU A 1025 -38.93 -14.80 -8.59
CA LEU A 1025 -39.35 -15.93 -9.42
C LEU A 1025 -38.20 -16.51 -10.25
N LYS A 1026 -37.32 -15.65 -10.81
CA LYS A 1026 -36.11 -16.09 -11.51
C LYS A 1026 -35.15 -16.83 -10.57
N ALA A 1027 -34.92 -16.29 -9.37
CA ALA A 1027 -34.06 -16.92 -8.36
C ALA A 1027 -34.65 -18.23 -7.80
N GLN A 1028 -35.96 -18.30 -7.60
CA GLN A 1028 -36.67 -19.52 -7.18
C GLN A 1028 -36.62 -20.60 -8.27
N LYS A 1029 -36.82 -20.21 -9.55
CA LYS A 1029 -36.69 -21.10 -10.69
C LYS A 1029 -35.27 -21.66 -10.84
N ALA A 1030 -34.24 -20.80 -10.80
CA ALA A 1030 -32.85 -21.24 -10.89
C ALA A 1030 -32.46 -22.24 -9.79
N ARG A 1031 -32.89 -22.00 -8.54
CA ARG A 1031 -32.70 -22.97 -7.44
C ARG A 1031 -33.43 -24.30 -7.67
N ALA A 1032 -34.64 -24.27 -8.23
CA ALA A 1032 -35.38 -25.49 -8.57
C ALA A 1032 -34.77 -26.25 -9.77
N GLU A 1033 -34.08 -25.57 -10.68
CA GLU A 1033 -33.41 -26.17 -11.84
C GLU A 1033 -32.01 -26.72 -11.49
N ALA A 1034 -31.33 -26.16 -10.48
CA ALA A 1034 -30.04 -26.66 -9.98
C ALA A 1034 -30.13 -27.94 -9.11
N VAL A 1035 -31.30 -28.23 -8.52
CA VAL A 1035 -31.50 -29.42 -7.67
C VAL A 1035 -31.90 -30.64 -8.52
N ILE A 1036 -31.19 -31.75 -8.32
CA ILE A 1036 -31.52 -33.05 -8.93
C ILE A 1036 -32.97 -33.43 -8.58
N PRO A 1037 -33.83 -33.80 -9.55
CA PRO A 1037 -35.24 -34.10 -9.29
C PRO A 1037 -35.43 -35.17 -8.21
N THR A 1038 -36.08 -34.79 -7.10
CA THR A 1038 -36.31 -35.65 -5.94
C THR A 1038 -37.40 -36.70 -6.18
N GLY A 1039 -38.43 -36.37 -6.98
CA GLY A 1039 -39.53 -37.28 -7.31
C GLY A 1039 -39.08 -38.68 -7.78
N PRO A 1040 -38.31 -38.79 -8.88
CA PRO A 1040 -37.85 -40.09 -9.40
C PRO A 1040 -37.09 -40.94 -8.39
N PHE A 1041 -36.21 -40.33 -7.59
CA PHE A 1041 -35.46 -41.03 -6.55
C PHE A 1041 -36.39 -41.55 -5.44
N LEU A 1042 -37.20 -40.68 -4.85
CA LEU A 1042 -38.10 -41.03 -3.73
C LEU A 1042 -39.21 -42.01 -4.12
N GLU A 1043 -39.69 -41.97 -5.37
CA GLU A 1043 -40.69 -42.93 -5.86
C GLU A 1043 -40.06 -44.31 -6.14
N SER A 1044 -38.77 -44.35 -6.56
CA SER A 1044 -38.00 -45.58 -6.83
C SER A 1044 -37.54 -46.36 -5.59
N CYS A 1045 -37.22 -45.67 -4.47
CA CYS A 1045 -36.77 -46.28 -3.21
C CYS A 1045 -37.85 -47.13 -2.48
N GLY A 1046 -38.95 -47.46 -3.15
CA GLY A 1046 -40.04 -48.27 -2.62
C GLY A 1046 -40.52 -49.32 -3.63
N GLU A 1047 -39.60 -49.95 -4.36
CA GLU A 1047 -39.83 -51.07 -5.29
C GLU A 1047 -38.74 -52.17 -5.14
N GLU A 1048 -38.81 -52.96 -4.07
CA GLU A 1048 -38.11 -54.26 -3.98
C GLU A 1048 -39.10 -55.39 -3.66
N GLU A 1049 -39.19 -56.39 -4.55
CA GLU A 1049 -39.92 -57.65 -4.27
C GLU A 1049 -38.98 -58.72 -3.67
N PRO A 1050 -39.47 -59.58 -2.77
CA PRO A 1050 -38.63 -60.50 -2.01
C PRO A 1050 -38.24 -61.78 -2.78
N THR A 1051 -36.94 -62.11 -2.81
CA THR A 1051 -36.43 -63.38 -3.37
C THR A 1051 -35.72 -64.24 -2.31
N PRO A 1052 -36.06 -65.53 -2.17
CA PRO A 1052 -35.34 -66.48 -1.31
C PRO A 1052 -34.53 -67.55 -2.09
N VAL A 1053 -33.82 -68.42 -1.34
CA VAL A 1053 -33.18 -69.71 -1.76
C VAL A 1053 -31.66 -69.70 -2.08
N VAL A 1054 -30.85 -69.61 -1.02
CA VAL A 1054 -30.06 -70.73 -0.42
C VAL A 1054 -28.99 -71.50 -1.26
N ASN A 1055 -27.73 -71.30 -0.85
CA ASN A 1055 -26.58 -72.24 -0.67
C ASN A 1055 -25.52 -72.60 -1.75
N SER A 1056 -24.29 -72.66 -1.22
CA SER A 1056 -23.14 -73.55 -1.51
C SER A 1056 -22.26 -73.27 -2.76
N ALA A 1057 -20.92 -73.38 -2.70
CA ALA A 1057 -19.96 -73.57 -1.59
C ALA A 1057 -18.52 -73.25 -2.09
N TRP A 1058 -17.49 -73.57 -1.27
CA TRP A 1058 -16.03 -73.46 -1.52
C TRP A 1058 -15.48 -72.01 -1.54
N GLY A 1059 -14.37 -71.68 -0.87
CA GLY A 1059 -13.56 -72.46 0.07
C GLY A 1059 -12.22 -71.77 0.39
N GLU A 1060 -11.85 -71.74 1.68
CA GLU A 1060 -10.53 -71.51 2.32
C GLU A 1060 -9.33 -71.14 1.41
N ASP A 1061 -8.74 -69.95 1.60
CA ASP A 1061 -7.47 -69.79 2.36
C ASP A 1061 -7.16 -68.29 2.67
N ASP A 1062 -7.07 -67.97 3.97
CA ASP A 1062 -6.17 -67.04 4.69
C ASP A 1062 -5.43 -65.86 3.97
N THR A 1063 -5.27 -64.65 4.56
CA THR A 1063 -5.33 -64.22 5.98
C THR A 1063 -5.92 -62.81 6.21
N MET A 1064 -6.70 -62.63 7.29
CA MET A 1064 -6.70 -61.49 8.27
C MET A 1064 -6.56 -60.04 7.72
N GLU A 1065 -7.51 -59.09 7.82
CA GLU A 1065 -8.62 -58.83 8.79
C GLU A 1065 -8.19 -58.79 10.28
N ASP A 1066 -8.65 -57.88 11.14
CA ASP A 1066 -9.29 -56.55 10.99
C ASP A 1066 -9.02 -55.75 12.30
N GLY A 1067 -9.30 -54.45 12.37
CA GLY A 1067 -8.82 -53.60 13.46
C GLY A 1067 -9.49 -52.24 13.68
N VAL A 1068 -10.81 -52.12 13.50
CA VAL A 1068 -11.58 -50.96 13.98
C VAL A 1068 -11.49 -50.83 15.50
N LEU A 1069 -11.24 -49.61 16.00
CA LEU A 1069 -11.65 -49.20 17.35
C LEU A 1069 -12.18 -47.76 17.30
N ASP A 1070 -13.48 -47.60 17.53
CA ASP A 1070 -14.02 -46.40 18.16
C ASP A 1070 -13.44 -46.28 19.57
N PHE A 1071 -13.25 -45.05 20.06
CA PHE A 1071 -13.25 -44.79 21.50
C PHE A 1071 -13.97 -43.49 21.82
N GLU A 1072 -15.07 -43.63 22.56
CA GLU A 1072 -15.55 -42.56 23.44
C GLU A 1072 -14.58 -42.48 24.64
N GLU A 1073 -13.89 -41.35 24.81
CA GLU A 1073 -13.33 -40.97 26.13
C GLU A 1073 -14.01 -39.65 26.52
N ASN A 1074 -15.09 -39.69 27.30
CA ASN A 1074 -15.18 -40.03 28.73
C ASN A 1074 -14.63 -38.92 29.64
N TRP A 1075 -15.53 -38.29 30.39
CA TRP A 1075 -15.22 -37.21 31.32
C TRP A 1075 -14.85 -37.76 32.70
N ASP A 1076 -13.56 -37.97 32.95
CA ASP A 1076 -13.08 -38.29 34.30
C ASP A 1076 -12.91 -37.02 35.15
N PHE A 1077 -13.99 -36.66 35.84
CA PHE A 1077 -13.97 -35.72 36.96
C PHE A 1077 -13.61 -36.48 38.25
N ASP A 1078 -12.47 -36.16 38.87
CA ASP A 1078 -12.05 -36.82 40.10
C ASP A 1078 -11.72 -35.81 41.23
N GLY A 1079 -12.51 -35.88 42.31
CA GLY A 1079 -12.26 -35.21 43.58
C GLY A 1079 -13.19 -34.03 43.96
N PRO A 1080 -13.82 -34.06 45.15
CA PRO A 1080 -14.28 -35.22 45.91
C PRO A 1080 -15.80 -35.19 46.18
N VAL A 1081 -16.36 -36.33 46.59
CA VAL A 1081 -17.81 -36.50 46.86
C VAL A 1081 -18.29 -35.64 48.04
N VAL A 1082 -19.40 -34.93 47.83
CA VAL A 1082 -20.40 -34.63 48.86
C VAL A 1082 -21.78 -34.99 48.32
N ASP A 1083 -22.48 -35.91 49.00
CA ASP A 1083 -23.85 -36.28 48.67
C ASP A 1083 -24.83 -35.12 48.95
N ASP A 1084 -25.77 -34.85 48.04
CA ASP A 1084 -27.17 -34.69 48.49
C ASP A 1084 -28.20 -35.01 47.38
N PHE A 1085 -29.42 -35.33 47.83
CA PHE A 1085 -30.50 -35.96 47.07
C PHE A 1085 -31.22 -35.04 46.07
N LEU A 1086 -31.80 -35.62 44.98
CA LEU A 1086 -33.26 -35.84 44.88
C LEU A 1086 -33.72 -36.61 43.62
N LEU A 1087 -34.85 -37.33 43.76
CA LEU A 1087 -35.51 -38.16 42.73
C LEU A 1087 -36.90 -37.61 42.37
N VAL A 1088 -37.29 -37.65 41.09
CA VAL A 1088 -38.72 -37.66 40.69
C VAL A 1088 -38.99 -38.67 39.56
N SER A 1089 -39.48 -39.83 39.99
CA SER A 1089 -40.25 -40.89 39.32
C SER A 1089 -40.77 -40.74 37.86
N HIS A 1090 -40.54 -41.78 37.05
CA HIS A 1090 -41.46 -42.20 35.97
C HIS A 1090 -42.69 -42.97 36.52
N PRO A 1091 -43.73 -43.19 35.70
CA PRO A 1091 -44.57 -44.38 35.79
C PRO A 1091 -44.63 -45.20 34.49
N THR A 1092 -45.01 -46.48 34.60
CA THR A 1092 -44.75 -47.55 33.61
C THR A 1092 -46.00 -48.13 32.92
N ASN A 1093 -45.75 -48.83 31.80
CA ASN A 1093 -46.53 -49.94 31.21
C ASN A 1093 -47.93 -49.67 30.59
N GLY A 1094 -48.06 -49.98 29.29
CA GLY A 1094 -49.31 -50.11 28.54
C GLY A 1094 -49.07 -50.88 27.22
N PRO A 1095 -50.09 -51.57 26.63
CA PRO A 1095 -49.89 -52.53 25.54
C PRO A 1095 -49.84 -51.91 24.13
N SER A 1096 -49.32 -52.69 23.17
CA SER A 1096 -49.06 -52.29 21.79
C SER A 1096 -50.29 -51.84 20.99
N PRO A 1097 -50.27 -50.66 20.34
CA PRO A 1097 -51.21 -50.29 19.29
C PRO A 1097 -50.72 -50.71 17.90
N THR A 1098 -51.68 -50.93 17.00
CA THR A 1098 -51.52 -51.38 15.60
C THR A 1098 -50.51 -50.56 14.78
N THR A 1099 -49.62 -51.25 14.05
CA THR A 1099 -48.80 -50.64 12.99
C THR A 1099 -49.67 -50.05 11.89
N THR A 1100 -49.80 -48.73 11.83
CA THR A 1100 -50.26 -48.04 10.62
C THR A 1100 -49.12 -48.00 9.62
N VAL A 1101 -49.29 -48.66 8.47
CA VAL A 1101 -48.33 -48.57 7.35
C VAL A 1101 -48.18 -47.09 6.96
N PRO A 1102 -46.95 -46.54 6.85
CA PRO A 1102 -46.77 -45.20 6.35
C PRO A 1102 -47.25 -45.13 4.90
N VAL A 1103 -48.11 -44.16 4.59
CA VAL A 1103 -48.65 -43.98 3.24
C VAL A 1103 -47.50 -43.60 2.30
N LYS A 1104 -47.17 -44.47 1.32
CA LYS A 1104 -46.16 -44.16 0.29
C LYS A 1104 -46.60 -42.84 -0.38
N PRO A 1105 -45.79 -41.76 -0.36
CA PRO A 1105 -46.14 -40.53 -1.04
C PRO A 1105 -46.25 -40.82 -2.54
N GLN A 1106 -47.37 -40.42 -3.14
CA GLN A 1106 -47.67 -40.64 -4.56
C GLN A 1106 -47.90 -39.30 -5.25
N GLY A 1107 -47.35 -39.15 -6.46
CA GLY A 1107 -47.54 -37.96 -7.26
C GLY A 1107 -46.58 -36.82 -6.88
N ILE A 1108 -45.38 -37.14 -6.41
CA ILE A 1108 -44.32 -36.15 -6.16
C ILE A 1108 -43.94 -35.53 -7.51
N GLU A 1109 -43.66 -36.36 -8.51
CA GLU A 1109 -43.26 -35.93 -9.86
C GLU A 1109 -44.28 -34.99 -10.55
N PRO A 1110 -45.60 -35.31 -10.65
CA PRO A 1110 -46.59 -34.38 -11.20
C PRO A 1110 -46.79 -33.13 -10.34
N THR A 1111 -46.56 -33.18 -9.03
CA THR A 1111 -46.61 -31.98 -8.17
C THR A 1111 -45.39 -31.07 -8.40
N GLU A 1112 -44.17 -31.63 -8.46
CA GLU A 1112 -42.95 -30.90 -8.83
C GLU A 1112 -43.10 -30.24 -10.21
N ARG A 1113 -43.62 -30.97 -11.22
CA ARG A 1113 -43.90 -30.42 -12.55
C ARG A 1113 -44.92 -29.28 -12.50
N SER A 1114 -46.04 -29.47 -11.81
CA SER A 1114 -47.10 -28.47 -11.67
C SER A 1114 -46.60 -27.18 -11.01
N VAL A 1115 -45.77 -27.29 -9.97
CA VAL A 1115 -45.15 -26.11 -9.30
C VAL A 1115 -44.17 -25.39 -10.23
N ARG A 1116 -43.32 -26.11 -10.99
CA ARG A 1116 -42.44 -25.50 -12.01
C ARG A 1116 -43.22 -24.79 -13.11
N GLU A 1117 -44.35 -25.36 -13.56
CA GLU A 1117 -45.24 -24.76 -14.55
C GLU A 1117 -45.98 -23.52 -14.01
N MET A 1118 -46.47 -23.56 -12.76
CA MET A 1118 -47.08 -22.40 -12.11
C MET A 1118 -46.09 -21.24 -11.95
N MET A 1119 -44.86 -21.49 -11.48
CA MET A 1119 -43.81 -20.47 -11.38
C MET A 1119 -43.47 -19.86 -12.75
N SER A 1120 -43.38 -20.70 -13.79
CA SER A 1120 -43.08 -20.24 -15.16
C SER A 1120 -44.22 -19.41 -15.76
N ASN A 1121 -45.47 -19.76 -15.47
CA ASN A 1121 -46.64 -18.99 -15.90
C ASN A 1121 -46.80 -17.67 -15.14
N GLU A 1122 -46.55 -17.64 -13.83
CA GLU A 1122 -46.53 -16.37 -13.08
C GLU A 1122 -45.42 -15.45 -13.61
N LEU A 1123 -44.21 -15.98 -13.79
CA LEU A 1123 -43.07 -15.21 -14.30
C LEU A 1123 -43.40 -14.55 -15.65
N ARG A 1124 -43.86 -15.33 -16.64
CA ARG A 1124 -44.27 -14.82 -17.95
C ARG A 1124 -45.37 -13.76 -17.82
N GLN A 1125 -46.38 -13.99 -16.98
CA GLN A 1125 -47.45 -13.01 -16.78
C GLN A 1125 -46.92 -11.70 -16.19
N ARG A 1126 -46.00 -11.74 -15.21
CA ARG A 1126 -45.42 -10.52 -14.62
C ARG A 1126 -44.55 -9.75 -15.60
N GLU A 1127 -43.78 -10.46 -16.42
CA GLU A 1127 -42.98 -9.83 -17.48
C GLU A 1127 -43.88 -9.18 -18.55
N GLU A 1128 -44.96 -9.85 -18.97
CA GLU A 1128 -45.97 -9.31 -19.88
C GLU A 1128 -46.73 -8.10 -19.30
N ASP A 1129 -47.14 -8.14 -18.01
CA ASP A 1129 -47.78 -7.04 -17.31
C ASP A 1129 -46.84 -5.81 -17.21
N LEU A 1130 -45.56 -6.03 -16.88
CA LEU A 1130 -44.56 -4.98 -16.70
C LEU A 1130 -44.17 -4.31 -18.03
N GLU A 1131 -43.86 -5.10 -19.06
CA GLU A 1131 -43.53 -4.53 -20.38
C GLU A 1131 -44.73 -3.79 -20.99
N LYS A 1132 -45.95 -4.31 -20.81
CA LYS A 1132 -47.17 -3.61 -21.23
C LYS A 1132 -47.32 -2.25 -20.53
N HIS A 1133 -47.02 -2.15 -19.23
CA HIS A 1133 -47.01 -0.87 -18.52
C HIS A 1133 -45.93 0.07 -19.07
N HIS A 1134 -44.70 -0.41 -19.23
CA HIS A 1134 -43.58 0.35 -19.77
C HIS A 1134 -43.78 0.82 -21.22
N SER A 1135 -44.48 0.05 -22.04
CA SER A 1135 -44.70 0.35 -23.47
C SER A 1135 -45.48 1.66 -23.73
N GLY A 1136 -46.24 2.14 -22.74
CA GLY A 1136 -47.02 3.37 -22.78
C GLY A 1136 -46.28 4.63 -22.29
N LEU A 1137 -45.07 4.49 -21.75
CA LEU A 1137 -44.27 5.59 -21.19
C LEU A 1137 -43.26 6.08 -22.24
N LYS A 1138 -43.72 7.00 -23.10
CA LYS A 1138 -43.01 7.43 -24.33
C LYS A 1138 -43.09 8.95 -24.62
N ASN A 1139 -43.32 9.78 -23.61
CA ASN A 1139 -43.49 11.23 -23.78
C ASN A 1139 -42.16 12.00 -23.84
N ILE A 1140 -41.04 11.39 -23.40
CA ILE A 1140 -39.73 12.04 -23.31
C ILE A 1140 -38.69 11.30 -24.19
N PRO A 1141 -38.73 11.45 -25.53
CA PRO A 1141 -37.82 10.79 -26.47
C PRO A 1141 -36.44 11.46 -26.59
N TYR A 1142 -35.40 10.63 -26.57
CA TYR A 1142 -34.00 11.01 -26.78
C TYR A 1142 -33.36 10.10 -27.85
N ARG A 1143 -32.77 10.69 -28.88
CA ARG A 1143 -32.09 10.01 -30.00
C ARG A 1143 -30.63 9.74 -29.67
N LEU A 1144 -30.12 8.56 -30.03
CA LEU A 1144 -28.69 8.27 -29.91
C LEU A 1144 -27.92 9.06 -30.97
N HIS A 1145 -27.03 9.96 -30.55
CA HIS A 1145 -26.20 10.79 -31.43
C HIS A 1145 -24.76 10.26 -31.54
N ALA A 1146 -24.14 9.84 -30.44
CA ALA A 1146 -22.78 9.28 -30.47
C ALA A 1146 -22.57 8.15 -29.45
N VAL A 1147 -21.60 7.27 -29.73
CA VAL A 1147 -21.15 6.19 -28.85
C VAL A 1147 -19.64 6.08 -28.87
N ILE A 1148 -19.00 6.37 -27.73
CA ILE A 1148 -17.57 6.15 -27.52
C ILE A 1148 -17.39 4.69 -27.08
N CYS A 1149 -16.54 3.97 -27.81
CA CYS A 1149 -16.22 2.57 -27.58
C CYS A 1149 -14.80 2.41 -27.04
N HIS A 1150 -14.58 1.39 -26.21
CA HIS A 1150 -13.28 1.05 -25.63
C HIS A 1150 -12.98 -0.46 -25.70
N ARG A 1151 -12.02 -0.85 -26.55
CA ARG A 1151 -11.46 -2.21 -26.60
C ARG A 1151 -10.11 -2.26 -25.88
N GLY A 1152 -10.04 -2.99 -24.77
CA GLY A 1152 -8.86 -3.11 -23.92
C GLY A 1152 -9.21 -3.44 -22.47
N GLN A 1153 -8.16 -3.53 -21.64
CA GLN A 1153 -8.24 -3.60 -20.17
C GLN A 1153 -8.60 -2.22 -19.60
N LEU A 1154 -8.88 -2.12 -18.30
CA LEU A 1154 -9.27 -0.84 -17.68
C LEU A 1154 -8.17 0.25 -17.79
N MET A 1155 -6.90 -0.12 -17.62
CA MET A 1155 -5.76 0.81 -17.64
C MET A 1155 -5.13 1.01 -19.03
N SER A 1156 -5.56 0.24 -20.05
CA SER A 1156 -4.95 0.26 -21.38
C SER A 1156 -5.85 -0.34 -22.45
N GLY A 1157 -6.20 0.47 -23.44
CA GLY A 1157 -6.90 0.01 -24.63
C GLY A 1157 -6.86 1.00 -25.79
N HIS A 1158 -7.77 0.77 -26.73
CA HIS A 1158 -8.00 1.65 -27.87
C HIS A 1158 -9.43 2.18 -27.87
N TYR A 1159 -9.56 3.48 -28.12
CA TYR A 1159 -10.81 4.22 -28.12
C TYR A 1159 -11.13 4.74 -29.52
N TRP A 1160 -12.42 4.74 -29.85
CA TRP A 1160 -12.95 5.36 -31.07
C TRP A 1160 -14.40 5.81 -30.80
N VAL A 1161 -14.93 6.70 -31.65
CA VAL A 1161 -16.32 7.16 -31.55
C VAL A 1161 -17.11 6.86 -32.81
N TRP A 1162 -18.33 6.38 -32.63
CA TRP A 1162 -19.38 6.36 -33.64
C TRP A 1162 -20.26 7.60 -33.47
N ILE A 1163 -20.57 8.31 -34.54
CA ILE A 1163 -21.48 9.47 -34.53
C ILE A 1163 -22.52 9.32 -35.64
N HIS A 1164 -23.80 9.51 -35.34
CA HIS A 1164 -24.89 9.59 -36.31
C HIS A 1164 -24.98 11.00 -36.88
N ASP A 1165 -25.29 11.09 -38.17
CA ASP A 1165 -25.49 12.35 -38.89
C ASP A 1165 -26.94 12.44 -39.34
N PHE A 1166 -27.74 13.15 -38.56
CA PHE A 1166 -29.16 13.37 -38.84
C PHE A 1166 -29.40 14.13 -40.17
N GLU A 1167 -28.41 14.84 -40.75
CA GLU A 1167 -28.56 15.50 -42.05
C GLU A 1167 -28.48 14.53 -43.24
N GLN A 1168 -27.76 13.41 -43.09
CA GLN A 1168 -27.47 12.45 -44.16
C GLN A 1168 -28.01 11.03 -43.88
N ASP A 1169 -28.50 10.79 -42.67
CA ASP A 1169 -28.87 9.49 -42.10
C ASP A 1169 -27.79 8.42 -42.27
N VAL A 1170 -26.57 8.74 -41.80
CA VAL A 1170 -25.43 7.82 -41.80
C VAL A 1170 -24.68 7.84 -40.48
N TRP A 1171 -24.10 6.70 -40.13
CA TRP A 1171 -23.13 6.59 -39.03
C TRP A 1171 -21.72 6.77 -39.56
N ARG A 1172 -20.91 7.58 -38.87
CA ARG A 1172 -19.46 7.70 -39.12
C ARG A 1172 -18.67 7.14 -37.94
N LYS A 1173 -17.66 6.32 -38.23
CA LYS A 1173 -16.70 5.81 -37.25
C LYS A 1173 -15.42 6.63 -37.34
N TYR A 1174 -15.12 7.41 -36.31
CA TYR A 1174 -13.88 8.16 -36.20
C TYR A 1174 -12.89 7.34 -35.38
N ASN A 1175 -11.84 6.86 -36.02
CA ASN A 1175 -10.83 5.96 -35.46
C ASN A 1175 -9.44 6.60 -35.66
N ASP A 1176 -9.09 7.53 -34.78
CA ASP A 1176 -7.99 8.47 -34.95
C ASP A 1176 -8.03 9.13 -36.36
N SER A 1177 -7.05 8.83 -37.20
CA SER A 1177 -6.85 9.44 -38.52
C SER A 1177 -7.78 8.90 -39.61
N ASN A 1178 -8.53 7.82 -39.35
CA ASN A 1178 -9.41 7.19 -40.32
C ASN A 1178 -10.89 7.42 -39.98
N VAL A 1179 -11.68 7.85 -40.97
CA VAL A 1179 -13.13 8.05 -40.85
C VAL A 1179 -13.87 7.15 -41.83
N ASP A 1180 -14.58 6.14 -41.31
CA ASP A 1180 -15.39 5.21 -42.11
C ASP A 1180 -16.88 5.61 -42.07
N VAL A 1181 -17.64 5.33 -43.15
CA VAL A 1181 -19.09 5.61 -43.23
C VAL A 1181 -19.90 4.31 -43.32
N LYS A 1182 -20.94 4.19 -42.50
CA LYS A 1182 -21.94 3.11 -42.52
C LYS A 1182 -23.34 3.69 -42.73
N ARG A 1183 -24.10 3.12 -43.66
CA ARG A 1183 -25.47 3.56 -44.02
C ARG A 1183 -26.59 2.72 -43.37
N ASN A 1184 -26.23 1.68 -42.63
CA ASN A 1184 -27.19 0.76 -42.02
C ASN A 1184 -27.17 0.94 -40.50
N THR A 1185 -28.17 1.64 -39.97
CA THR A 1185 -28.33 1.88 -38.52
C THR A 1185 -28.51 0.56 -37.76
N ASP A 1186 -29.28 -0.39 -38.28
CA ASP A 1186 -29.49 -1.70 -37.63
C ASP A 1186 -28.19 -2.50 -37.48
N GLU A 1187 -27.32 -2.46 -38.50
CA GLU A 1187 -26.00 -3.12 -38.46
C GLU A 1187 -25.09 -2.51 -37.40
N VAL A 1188 -25.09 -1.17 -37.26
CA VAL A 1188 -24.29 -0.46 -36.26
C VAL A 1188 -24.86 -0.71 -34.85
N LEU A 1189 -26.16 -0.56 -34.65
CA LEU A 1189 -26.81 -0.83 -33.35
C LEU A 1189 -26.67 -2.28 -32.91
N ALA A 1190 -26.76 -3.25 -33.82
CA ALA A 1190 -26.49 -4.65 -33.52
C ALA A 1190 -25.01 -4.88 -33.12
N THR A 1191 -24.06 -4.27 -33.83
CA THR A 1191 -22.62 -4.35 -33.49
C THR A 1191 -22.33 -3.74 -32.11
N LEU A 1192 -22.96 -2.63 -31.76
CA LEU A 1192 -22.82 -1.99 -30.45
C LEU A 1192 -23.51 -2.82 -29.35
N SER A 1193 -24.74 -3.28 -29.60
CA SER A 1193 -25.55 -4.02 -28.62
C SER A 1193 -25.08 -5.45 -28.35
N THR A 1194 -24.28 -6.05 -29.23
CA THR A 1194 -23.73 -7.40 -29.06
C THR A 1194 -22.32 -7.42 -28.46
N SER A 1195 -21.71 -6.26 -28.16
CA SER A 1195 -20.32 -6.16 -27.72
C SER A 1195 -20.17 -5.49 -26.35
N GLY A 1196 -19.12 -5.87 -25.62
CA GLY A 1196 -18.70 -5.23 -24.37
C GLY A 1196 -17.92 -3.92 -24.59
N GLU A 1197 -18.01 -3.33 -25.79
CA GLU A 1197 -17.18 -2.21 -26.23
C GLU A 1197 -17.78 -0.82 -25.97
N PRO A 1198 -19.10 -0.57 -26.08
CA PRO A 1198 -19.68 0.72 -25.73
C PRO A 1198 -19.41 1.08 -24.27
N TYR A 1199 -18.90 2.30 -24.06
CA TYR A 1199 -18.50 2.83 -22.75
C TYR A 1199 -19.30 4.08 -22.38
N PHE A 1200 -19.41 5.04 -23.30
CA PHE A 1200 -20.08 6.33 -23.08
C PHE A 1200 -21.05 6.59 -24.22
N LEU A 1201 -22.33 6.78 -23.91
CA LEU A 1201 -23.39 7.06 -24.88
C LEU A 1201 -23.78 8.55 -24.80
N CYS A 1202 -23.95 9.19 -25.94
CA CYS A 1202 -24.41 10.56 -26.04
C CYS A 1202 -25.76 10.59 -26.77
N TYR A 1203 -26.80 10.87 -26.02
CA TYR A 1203 -28.17 11.05 -26.52
C TYR A 1203 -28.49 12.54 -26.67
N VAL A 1204 -29.43 12.88 -27.55
CA VAL A 1204 -29.95 14.24 -27.76
C VAL A 1204 -31.48 14.23 -27.77
N ARG A 1205 -32.11 15.26 -27.20
CA ARG A 1205 -33.59 15.39 -27.16
C ARG A 1205 -34.16 15.41 -28.58
N ASP A 1206 -35.15 14.55 -28.87
CA ASP A 1206 -35.62 14.33 -30.24
C ASP A 1206 -36.33 15.55 -30.86
N GLU A 1207 -36.99 16.35 -30.02
CA GLU A 1207 -37.82 17.51 -30.42
C GLU A 1207 -37.02 18.63 -31.09
N ASP A 1208 -35.78 18.84 -30.68
CA ASP A 1208 -34.93 19.97 -31.10
C ASP A 1208 -33.46 19.60 -31.34
N LYS A 1209 -33.14 18.31 -31.52
CA LYS A 1209 -31.79 17.77 -31.84
C LYS A 1209 -31.01 18.59 -32.87
N ASP A 1210 -31.68 19.04 -33.94
CA ASP A 1210 -31.07 19.79 -35.05
C ASP A 1210 -30.57 21.17 -34.61
N ALA A 1211 -30.99 21.69 -33.45
CA ALA A 1211 -30.45 22.91 -32.84
C ALA A 1211 -29.19 22.64 -31.98
N TYR A 1212 -28.98 21.40 -31.51
CA TYR A 1212 -27.91 21.06 -30.56
C TYR A 1212 -26.76 20.27 -31.17
N VAL A 1213 -26.99 19.48 -32.22
CA VAL A 1213 -25.93 18.66 -32.86
C VAL A 1213 -26.01 18.69 -34.39
N ASN A 1214 -24.86 18.61 -35.05
CA ASN A 1214 -24.70 18.16 -36.45
C ASN A 1214 -23.21 17.84 -36.74
N VAL A 1215 -22.94 17.10 -37.81
CA VAL A 1215 -21.57 16.84 -38.27
C VAL A 1215 -21.14 17.96 -39.25
N PRO A 1216 -20.13 18.79 -38.93
CA PRO A 1216 -19.65 19.81 -39.85
C PRO A 1216 -19.12 19.22 -41.16
N ARG A 1217 -19.29 19.99 -42.24
CA ARG A 1217 -18.76 19.65 -43.56
C ARG A 1217 -17.47 20.45 -43.76
N ARG A 1218 -16.42 19.78 -44.25
CA ARG A 1218 -15.14 20.42 -44.58
C ARG A 1218 -15.36 21.52 -45.62
N GLN A 1219 -14.87 22.72 -45.33
CA GLN A 1219 -14.89 23.84 -46.25
C GLN A 1219 -13.99 23.50 -47.45
N ARG A 1220 -14.47 23.74 -48.68
CA ARG A 1220 -13.67 23.54 -49.90
C ARG A 1220 -12.97 24.87 -50.22
N PRO A 1221 -11.66 24.88 -50.54
CA PRO A 1221 -10.96 26.10 -50.95
C PRO A 1221 -11.71 26.78 -52.10
N GLU A 1222 -11.91 28.10 -52.00
CA GLU A 1222 -12.57 28.87 -53.06
C GLU A 1222 -11.70 28.84 -54.32
N GLN A 1223 -12.28 28.38 -55.44
CA GLN A 1223 -11.60 28.39 -56.73
C GLN A 1223 -11.66 29.81 -57.31
N THR A 1224 -10.63 30.61 -57.01
CA THR A 1224 -10.36 31.84 -57.74
C THR A 1224 -10.07 31.52 -59.20
N THR A 1225 -11.01 31.86 -60.07
CA THR A 1225 -10.86 31.82 -61.53
C THR A 1225 -10.56 33.22 -62.04
N ASP A 1226 -9.49 33.34 -62.83
CA ASP A 1226 -9.10 34.60 -63.46
C ASP A 1226 -10.06 34.96 -64.61
N ALA A 1227 -9.95 36.19 -65.14
CA ALA A 1227 -10.90 36.75 -66.10
C ALA A 1227 -11.03 35.98 -67.44
N ASP A 1228 -10.06 35.12 -67.77
CA ASP A 1228 -10.08 34.23 -68.94
C ASP A 1228 -10.58 32.79 -68.63
N GLY A 1229 -10.91 32.48 -67.37
CA GLY A 1229 -11.59 31.26 -66.95
C GLY A 1229 -10.71 30.08 -66.48
N ASP A 1230 -9.39 30.23 -66.48
CA ASP A 1230 -8.46 29.26 -65.88
C ASP A 1230 -8.40 29.39 -64.34
N VAL A 1231 -8.15 28.26 -63.66
CA VAL A 1231 -8.04 28.17 -62.19
C VAL A 1231 -6.61 28.44 -61.75
N VAL A 1232 -6.38 29.51 -60.98
CA VAL A 1232 -5.05 29.87 -60.48
C VAL A 1232 -4.87 29.39 -59.05
N VAL A 1233 -3.98 28.42 -58.84
CA VAL A 1233 -3.61 27.93 -57.51
C VAL A 1233 -2.51 28.83 -56.92
N THR A 1234 -2.90 29.85 -56.17
CA THR A 1234 -1.95 30.74 -55.45
C THR A 1234 -1.46 30.09 -54.15
N ASN A 1235 -0.35 29.36 -54.21
CA ASN A 1235 0.39 28.93 -53.02
C ASN A 1235 1.06 30.14 -52.35
N ASN A 1236 0.35 30.81 -51.44
CA ASN A 1236 0.90 31.90 -50.64
C ASN A 1236 1.69 31.36 -49.46
N GLU A 1237 3.02 31.28 -49.58
CA GLU A 1237 3.91 31.16 -48.42
C GLU A 1237 3.91 32.48 -47.62
N PRO A 1238 3.74 32.45 -46.28
CA PRO A 1238 3.76 33.66 -45.47
C PRO A 1238 5.20 34.14 -45.22
N THR A 1239 5.64 35.18 -45.93
CA THR A 1239 6.87 35.92 -45.59
C THR A 1239 6.75 36.59 -44.21
N PRO A 1240 7.81 36.62 -43.39
CA PRO A 1240 7.77 37.22 -42.06
C PRO A 1240 7.59 38.75 -42.14
N ALA A 1241 6.75 39.29 -41.25
CA ALA A 1241 6.50 40.72 -41.14
C ALA A 1241 7.70 41.45 -40.49
N ALA A 1242 8.05 42.61 -41.04
CA ALA A 1242 9.03 43.51 -40.43
C ALA A 1242 8.38 44.40 -39.36
N GLU A 1243 9.12 44.69 -38.29
CA GLU A 1243 8.71 45.65 -37.26
C GLU A 1243 8.55 47.06 -37.85
N ASN A 1244 7.54 47.81 -37.39
CA ASN A 1244 7.52 49.26 -37.56
C ASN A 1244 6.79 49.93 -36.39
N THR A 1245 7.52 50.74 -35.63
CA THR A 1245 7.03 51.49 -34.46
C THR A 1245 6.19 52.69 -34.87
N GLN A 1246 5.08 52.97 -34.17
CA GLN A 1246 4.57 54.34 -34.09
C GLN A 1246 3.69 54.63 -32.87
N ASP A 1247 3.79 55.86 -32.37
CA ASP A 1247 3.14 56.35 -31.15
C ASP A 1247 1.71 56.87 -31.37
N PHE A 1248 0.93 56.71 -30.30
CA PHE A 1248 -0.31 57.39 -29.90
C PHE A 1248 -0.80 58.66 -30.67
N SER A 1249 -2.06 58.55 -31.14
CA SER A 1249 -3.21 59.42 -30.76
C SER A 1249 -3.39 60.87 -31.28
N PRO A 1250 -4.63 61.44 -31.24
CA PRO A 1250 -5.97 60.82 -31.34
C PRO A 1250 -6.94 61.67 -32.26
N PRO A 1251 -8.26 61.94 -32.04
CA PRO A 1251 -9.23 61.73 -33.13
C PRO A 1251 -10.25 62.87 -33.43
N PHE A 1252 -10.58 63.10 -34.70
CA PHE A 1252 -11.84 63.78 -35.08
C PHE A 1252 -12.35 63.33 -36.47
N GLY A 1253 -13.65 63.05 -36.57
CA GLY A 1253 -14.41 63.11 -37.84
C GLY A 1253 -15.40 64.29 -37.80
N PRO A 1254 -16.51 64.28 -38.57
CA PRO A 1254 -16.84 63.42 -39.72
C PRO A 1254 -17.43 64.21 -40.94
N GLN A 1255 -17.28 63.66 -42.15
CA GLN A 1255 -18.15 63.89 -43.33
C GLN A 1255 -17.80 62.81 -44.38
N ARG A 1256 -18.70 61.97 -44.93
CA ARG A 1256 -20.08 62.08 -45.49
C ARG A 1256 -20.07 62.37 -46.99
N ASN A 1257 -20.89 61.60 -47.72
CA ASN A 1257 -21.05 61.52 -49.18
C ASN A 1257 -19.94 60.67 -49.87
N ASP A 1258 -20.25 59.71 -50.74
CA ASP A 1258 -21.57 59.20 -51.19
C ASP A 1258 -21.83 57.75 -50.71
#